data_AF-A0AAN6EQP5-F1
#
_entry.id   AF-A0AAN6EQP5-F1
#
_cell.length_a   1.000
_cell.length_b   1.000
_cell.length_c   1.000
_cell.angle_alpha   90.00
_cell.angle_beta   90.00
_cell.angle_gamma   90.00
#
_symmetry.space_group_name_H-M   'P 1'
#
loop_
_entity.id
_entity.type
_entity.pdbx_description
1 polymer ?
#
loop_
_entity_poly.entity_id
_entity_poly.type
_entity_poly.pdbx_seq_one_letter_code
_entity_poly.pdbx_strand_id
1 'polypeptide(L)'
;MTRRLTLSGSRSEMGLLEESASEPETPPPSWTPAKQDFWKKPSKWQVCMPRLRVVAKVVAAFMCFIVLLKVVNQKPPPPPKTAPPAPPKPPTEEELMEKAKREDWIWKDFTTHDGLTRGTSHLRSCATGEIDCKNNAPQMIRYDGYHSLQEPIEQIVPCIGPRGLPLNESQEDAIWAYPGRADGAVDPVLGSYEASGLDGDVSFDRIGRFQAYGLDQFDAADIEEMKKTSDVDWDTVDWGELQDTCVAANKQRFKPVKERLQSSIQYSNIRHKHDREPPKALTSTMEPGLVNKAKRTAILIRVWTGAKWTADAVMNIRAMVAEASLASGGKYQVFLLLHVKDESVPLFVGEDEPQATIEKHIPPEFRSMTEVWNHAQIRSLYSNLADHAFVGRSPWMIIQWFARNHPEFDFFYQWEFDVRYTGHYLDFFESVSEFGRRQPRKGIWERAARVYIPSVHGDFDTEFRDRVREEDPHRVWGPVSVEGVKPRGPKPPKKEVEDNYEWGVGEDADWIGFLPSFNVTGTNWWFRDYLWGYAQGKSTPRRATLIAQGRVSRRVLEIMNYENAENGHHMDAEMFPQTMCLHHGLKSTTFPHPIFADRHWPADALQSTFNGGPFGQAGGYWNSTFSKWNEYAWTNMTWYYSSALAKPVYQRLLGVTAGESGGQEWEDAYGRTVVRPMLLHPVKGGKSWQWTEDGWLQTKGGK
;
A
#
# COMPACT_ATOMS: atom_id res chain seq x y z
N MET A 1 47.63 -9.74 38.52
CA MET A 1 48.48 -10.95 38.53
C MET A 1 47.74 -12.09 37.84
N THR A 2 48.28 -12.49 36.69
CA THR A 2 48.31 -13.83 36.06
C THR A 2 47.51 -15.03 36.59
N ARG A 3 46.89 -15.72 35.59
CA ARG A 3 46.86 -17.18 35.29
C ARG A 3 45.70 -18.08 35.81
N ARG A 4 44.85 -18.48 34.84
CA ARG A 4 44.62 -19.84 34.25
C ARG A 4 44.62 -21.10 35.15
N LEU A 5 43.56 -21.93 35.02
CA LEU A 5 43.50 -23.38 34.63
C LEU A 5 42.16 -24.01 35.14
N THR A 6 41.17 -24.32 34.29
CA THR A 6 40.84 -25.59 33.56
C THR A 6 40.15 -26.73 34.34
N LEU A 7 39.06 -27.23 33.71
CA LEU A 7 38.60 -28.64 33.49
C LEU A 7 37.40 -29.24 34.27
N SER A 8 36.42 -29.70 33.45
CA SER A 8 35.47 -30.85 33.59
C SER A 8 34.49 -30.87 34.78
N GLY A 9 33.27 -31.41 34.73
CA GLY A 9 32.52 -32.26 33.79
C GLY A 9 31.39 -32.99 34.56
N SER A 10 30.24 -33.26 33.90
CA SER A 10 29.09 -34.14 34.26
C SER A 10 28.44 -34.02 35.68
N ARG A 11 27.14 -33.71 35.87
CA ARG A 11 25.86 -34.30 35.41
C ARG A 11 25.47 -35.63 36.11
N SER A 12 24.57 -35.54 37.11
CA SER A 12 23.39 -36.39 37.41
C SER A 12 22.77 -35.80 38.71
N GLU A 13 21.47 -35.71 38.92
CA GLU A 13 20.46 -36.77 39.03
C GLU A 13 19.06 -36.14 38.94
N MET A 14 18.06 -36.99 38.65
CA MET A 14 16.62 -36.92 38.94
C MET A 14 15.98 -37.85 37.89
N GLY A 15 15.20 -38.88 38.18
CA GLY A 15 14.48 -39.31 39.38
C GLY A 15 13.30 -40.10 38.83
N LEU A 16 13.26 -41.40 39.10
CA LEU A 16 12.23 -42.35 38.65
C LEU A 16 10.94 -42.17 39.45
N LEU A 17 9.79 -42.29 38.79
CA LEU A 17 8.53 -42.75 39.37
C LEU A 17 7.80 -43.66 38.36
N GLU A 18 7.51 -44.88 38.80
CA GLU A 18 6.62 -45.86 38.18
C GLU A 18 5.16 -45.58 38.56
N GLU A 19 4.20 -45.89 37.67
CA GLU A 19 3.13 -46.87 37.97
C GLU A 19 2.21 -47.18 36.76
N SER A 20 2.18 -48.47 36.41
CA SER A 20 1.03 -49.33 36.08
C SER A 20 0.22 -49.26 34.75
N ALA A 21 0.10 -50.47 34.18
CA ALA A 21 -1.07 -51.15 33.59
C ALA A 21 -1.42 -51.05 32.08
N SER A 22 -0.93 -52.08 31.36
CA SER A 22 -1.59 -52.96 30.37
C SER A 22 -2.17 -52.40 29.05
N GLU A 23 -1.58 -52.84 27.93
CA GLU A 23 -2.26 -53.37 26.72
C GLU A 23 -1.24 -54.12 25.80
N PRO A 24 -1.66 -54.91 24.77
CA PRO A 24 -1.24 -56.30 24.57
C PRO A 24 0.00 -56.54 23.69
N GLU A 25 0.56 -57.74 23.85
CA GLU A 25 1.75 -58.28 23.19
C GLU A 25 1.60 -58.48 21.67
N THR A 26 2.54 -57.93 20.91
CA THR A 26 2.91 -58.44 19.57
C THR A 26 4.31 -59.06 19.62
N PRO A 27 4.52 -60.31 19.17
CA PRO A 27 5.83 -60.96 19.25
C PRO A 27 6.81 -60.46 18.17
N PRO A 28 8.13 -60.47 18.44
CA PRO A 28 9.17 -60.03 17.51
C PRO A 28 9.46 -61.08 16.40
N PRO A 29 10.10 -60.66 15.29
CA PRO A 29 10.16 -61.45 14.06
C PRO A 29 11.14 -62.63 14.14
N SER A 30 10.69 -63.79 13.69
CA SER A 30 11.53 -64.97 13.49
C SER A 30 12.29 -64.87 12.16
N TRP A 31 13.61 -64.88 12.26
CA TRP A 31 14.51 -64.97 11.12
C TRP A 31 14.61 -66.44 10.69
N THR A 32 14.23 -66.77 9.46
CA THR A 32 14.48 -68.09 8.84
C THR A 32 15.42 -67.91 7.64
N PRO A 33 16.47 -68.75 7.51
CA PRO A 33 17.42 -68.63 6.40
C PRO A 33 16.79 -69.13 5.10
N ALA A 34 17.05 -68.40 4.01
CA ALA A 34 16.52 -68.69 2.68
C ALA A 34 17.01 -70.05 2.15
N LYS A 35 16.06 -70.90 1.74
CA LYS A 35 16.33 -72.11 0.95
C LYS A 35 16.79 -71.73 -0.45
N GLN A 36 17.77 -72.48 -0.95
CA GLN A 36 18.25 -72.46 -2.33
C GLN A 36 17.13 -72.92 -3.27
N ASP A 37 16.77 -72.09 -4.24
CA ASP A 37 16.01 -72.54 -5.40
C ASP A 37 16.84 -72.53 -6.69
N PHE A 38 16.64 -73.63 -7.38
CA PHE A 38 17.26 -74.14 -8.59
C PHE A 38 17.42 -73.15 -9.77
N TRP A 39 18.59 -73.26 -10.39
CA TRP A 39 19.00 -72.75 -11.70
C TRP A 39 17.92 -72.80 -12.80
N LYS A 40 17.51 -71.63 -13.31
CA LYS A 40 17.03 -71.49 -14.70
C LYS A 40 18.22 -71.09 -15.59
N LYS A 41 18.51 -71.90 -16.61
CA LYS A 41 19.53 -71.61 -17.64
C LYS A 41 19.18 -70.30 -18.38
N PRO A 42 20.11 -69.35 -18.57
CA PRO A 42 19.89 -68.20 -19.44
C PRO A 42 19.95 -68.61 -20.91
N SER A 43 19.14 -67.96 -21.76
CA SER A 43 19.08 -68.21 -23.19
C SER A 43 20.33 -67.69 -23.91
N LYS A 44 20.65 -68.29 -25.07
CA LYS A 44 21.88 -68.03 -25.85
C LYS A 44 22.06 -66.60 -26.37
N TRP A 45 21.13 -65.68 -26.12
CA TRP A 45 21.20 -64.28 -26.55
C TRP A 45 21.83 -63.31 -25.52
N GLN A 46 22.04 -63.74 -24.26
CA GLN A 46 22.57 -62.85 -23.22
C GLN A 46 24.11 -62.74 -23.15
N VAL A 47 24.86 -63.41 -24.03
CA VAL A 47 26.34 -63.39 -24.01
C VAL A 47 26.95 -62.36 -24.99
N CYS A 48 26.16 -61.68 -25.82
CA CYS A 48 26.68 -60.74 -26.84
C CYS A 48 26.63 -59.23 -26.50
N MET A 49 26.16 -58.83 -25.32
CA MET A 49 26.02 -57.40 -24.96
C MET A 49 27.30 -56.67 -24.48
N PRO A 50 28.31 -57.31 -23.85
CA PRO A 50 29.48 -56.56 -23.36
C PRO A 50 30.34 -56.00 -24.49
N ARG A 51 30.51 -56.75 -25.59
CA ARG A 51 31.32 -56.31 -26.74
C ARG A 51 30.62 -55.21 -27.56
N LEU A 52 29.29 -55.29 -27.72
CA LEU A 52 28.53 -54.28 -28.45
C LEU A 52 28.50 -52.92 -27.72
N ARG A 53 28.43 -52.92 -26.39
CA ARG A 53 28.47 -51.68 -25.59
C ARG A 53 29.84 -50.99 -25.63
N VAL A 54 30.93 -51.77 -25.69
CA VAL A 54 32.28 -51.22 -25.83
C VAL A 54 32.47 -50.63 -27.23
N VAL A 55 32.03 -51.33 -28.27
CA VAL A 55 32.07 -50.81 -29.66
C VAL A 55 31.21 -49.56 -29.82
N ALA A 56 30.00 -49.52 -29.25
CA ALA A 56 29.14 -48.34 -29.30
C ALA A 56 29.76 -47.12 -28.58
N LYS A 57 30.44 -47.33 -27.45
CA LYS A 57 31.15 -46.25 -26.74
C LYS A 57 32.35 -45.72 -27.52
N VAL A 58 33.10 -46.60 -28.19
CA VAL A 58 34.23 -46.19 -29.03
C VAL A 58 33.76 -45.44 -30.27
N VAL A 59 32.68 -45.89 -30.92
CA VAL A 59 32.08 -45.20 -32.06
C VAL A 59 31.51 -43.84 -31.65
N ALA A 60 30.83 -43.75 -30.51
CA ALA A 60 30.32 -42.47 -29.99
C ALA A 60 31.46 -41.49 -29.64
N ALA A 61 32.54 -41.96 -29.02
CA ALA A 61 33.71 -41.13 -28.73
C ALA A 61 34.40 -40.66 -30.01
N PHE A 62 34.51 -41.52 -31.03
CA PHE A 62 35.08 -41.17 -32.32
C PHE A 62 34.21 -40.17 -33.09
N MET A 63 32.88 -40.31 -33.04
CA MET A 63 31.95 -39.35 -33.62
C MET A 63 32.01 -37.99 -32.91
N CYS A 64 32.07 -37.98 -31.57
CA CYS A 64 32.28 -36.74 -30.80
C CYS A 64 33.61 -36.07 -31.15
N PHE A 65 34.69 -36.85 -31.35
CA PHE A 65 35.99 -36.33 -31.76
C PHE A 65 35.98 -35.74 -33.18
N ILE A 66 35.28 -36.37 -34.13
CA ILE A 66 35.09 -35.82 -35.48
C ILE A 66 34.24 -34.54 -35.45
N VAL A 67 33.21 -34.48 -34.61
CA VAL A 67 32.38 -33.27 -34.44
C VAL A 67 33.21 -32.15 -33.81
N LEU A 68 34.02 -32.44 -32.80
CA LEU A 68 34.96 -31.47 -32.21
C LEU A 68 35.98 -30.96 -33.23
N LEU A 69 36.57 -31.84 -34.05
CA LEU A 69 37.47 -31.43 -35.12
C LEU A 69 36.76 -30.58 -36.19
N LYS A 70 35.48 -30.85 -36.50
CA LYS A 70 34.67 -30.01 -37.38
C LYS A 70 34.37 -28.64 -36.77
N VAL A 71 34.08 -28.56 -35.47
CA VAL A 71 33.80 -27.31 -34.77
C VAL A 71 35.07 -26.46 -34.63
N VAL A 72 36.22 -27.09 -34.36
CA VAL A 72 37.52 -26.40 -34.24
C VAL A 72 38.05 -25.95 -35.61
N ASN A 73 37.74 -26.67 -36.69
CA ASN A 73 38.16 -26.29 -38.06
C ASN A 73 37.09 -25.50 -38.85
N GLN A 74 35.93 -25.19 -38.27
CA GLN A 74 34.98 -24.28 -38.88
C GLN A 74 35.47 -22.85 -38.69
N LYS A 75 35.91 -22.22 -39.79
CA LYS A 75 36.07 -20.76 -39.82
C LYS A 75 34.72 -20.12 -39.45
N PRO A 76 34.70 -19.10 -38.58
CA PRO A 76 33.46 -18.47 -38.19
C PRO A 76 32.71 -17.97 -39.44
N PRO A 77 31.37 -18.08 -39.48
CA PRO A 77 30.60 -17.47 -40.54
C PRO A 77 30.95 -15.97 -40.60
N PRO A 78 31.05 -15.38 -41.80
CA PRO A 78 31.30 -13.95 -41.90
C PRO A 78 30.20 -13.22 -41.12
N PRO A 79 30.56 -12.19 -40.33
CA PRO A 79 29.57 -11.44 -39.58
C PRO A 79 28.50 -10.90 -40.55
N PRO A 80 27.23 -10.80 -40.11
CA PRO A 80 26.22 -10.10 -40.91
C PRO A 80 26.79 -8.72 -41.27
N LYS A 81 26.69 -8.35 -42.56
CA LYS A 81 27.34 -7.14 -43.14
C LYS A 81 26.85 -5.82 -42.53
N THR A 82 25.91 -5.89 -41.60
CA THR A 82 25.49 -4.81 -40.72
C THR A 82 25.21 -5.44 -39.36
N ALA A 83 26.01 -5.09 -38.37
CA ALA A 83 25.57 -5.22 -36.99
C ALA A 83 24.21 -4.52 -36.87
N PRO A 84 23.23 -5.05 -36.10
CA PRO A 84 22.12 -4.22 -35.68
C PRO A 84 22.72 -2.93 -35.10
N PRO A 85 22.17 -1.75 -35.46
CA PRO A 85 22.72 -0.49 -34.96
C PRO A 85 22.88 -0.62 -33.45
N ALA A 86 24.08 -0.31 -32.95
CA ALA A 86 24.31 -0.30 -31.52
C ALA A 86 23.17 0.50 -30.88
N PRO A 87 22.52 -0.03 -29.82
CA PRO A 87 21.48 0.72 -29.15
C PRO A 87 22.03 2.11 -28.84
N PRO A 88 21.27 3.19 -29.12
CA PRO A 88 21.76 4.54 -28.91
C PRO A 88 22.32 4.65 -27.50
N LYS A 89 23.53 5.20 -27.38
CA LYS A 89 24.13 5.42 -26.06
C LYS A 89 23.15 6.24 -25.23
N PRO A 90 22.89 5.86 -23.97
CA PRO A 90 22.10 6.69 -23.09
C PRO A 90 22.70 8.10 -23.04
N PRO A 91 21.87 9.15 -23.08
CA PRO A 91 22.35 10.52 -22.97
C PRO A 91 23.09 10.74 -21.66
N THR A 92 24.05 11.66 -21.67
CA THR A 92 24.77 12.06 -20.45
C THR A 92 23.84 12.80 -19.48
N GLU A 93 24.23 12.91 -18.21
CA GLU A 93 23.45 13.67 -17.23
C GLU A 93 23.31 15.15 -17.63
N GLU A 94 24.34 15.72 -18.24
CA GLU A 94 24.33 17.10 -18.76
C GLU A 94 23.32 17.25 -19.91
N GLU A 95 23.28 16.29 -20.84
CA GLU A 95 22.30 16.28 -21.94
C GLU A 95 20.87 16.15 -21.43
N LEU A 96 20.64 15.30 -20.42
CA LEU A 96 19.33 15.13 -19.79
C LEU A 96 18.89 16.40 -19.06
N MET A 97 19.80 17.03 -18.31
CA MET A 97 19.53 18.28 -17.62
C MET A 97 19.20 19.40 -18.62
N GLU A 98 19.97 19.54 -19.70
CA GLU A 98 19.70 20.54 -20.74
C GLU A 98 18.37 20.28 -21.46
N LYS A 99 18.03 19.01 -21.75
CA LYS A 99 16.72 18.66 -22.32
C LYS A 99 15.58 19.01 -21.37
N ALA A 100 15.74 18.73 -20.07
CA ALA A 100 14.73 19.05 -19.06
C ALA A 100 14.51 20.57 -18.93
N LYS A 101 15.58 21.38 -19.02
CA LYS A 101 15.50 22.84 -19.02
C LYS A 101 14.78 23.43 -20.23
N ARG A 102 14.84 22.76 -21.38
CA ARG A 102 14.12 23.18 -22.59
C ARG A 102 12.61 23.01 -22.46
N GLU A 103 12.16 22.20 -21.49
CA GLU A 103 10.75 21.86 -21.29
C GLU A 103 10.07 21.36 -22.57
N ASP A 104 10.78 20.62 -23.42
CA ASP A 104 10.24 19.99 -24.64
C ASP A 104 9.38 18.77 -24.25
N TRP A 105 8.28 19.01 -23.52
CA TRP A 105 7.38 17.98 -23.03
C TRP A 105 6.34 17.63 -24.09
N ILE A 106 6.22 16.33 -24.37
CA ILE A 106 5.32 15.82 -25.44
C ILE A 106 3.86 16.23 -25.26
N TRP A 107 3.43 16.43 -24.01
CA TRP A 107 2.04 16.70 -23.68
C TRP A 107 1.64 18.17 -23.83
N LYS A 108 2.61 19.08 -24.09
CA LYS A 108 2.31 20.52 -24.29
C LYS A 108 1.32 20.74 -25.44
N ASP A 109 1.42 19.90 -26.48
CA ASP A 109 0.60 19.99 -27.69
C ASP A 109 -0.72 19.21 -27.59
N PHE A 110 -0.94 18.44 -26.51
CA PHE A 110 -2.19 17.68 -26.35
C PHE A 110 -3.33 18.61 -25.97
N THR A 111 -4.51 18.35 -26.52
CA THR A 111 -5.72 19.16 -26.27
C THR A 111 -6.13 19.10 -24.80
N THR A 112 -6.34 20.25 -24.18
CA THR A 112 -6.85 20.40 -22.81
C THR A 112 -8.35 20.16 -22.74
N HIS A 113 -8.84 19.80 -21.56
CA HIS A 113 -10.27 19.71 -21.29
C HIS A 113 -10.61 20.17 -19.87
N ASP A 114 -11.87 20.56 -19.66
CA ASP A 114 -12.37 20.99 -18.34
C ASP A 114 -13.18 19.90 -17.62
N GLY A 115 -13.12 18.66 -18.11
CA GLY A 115 -13.94 17.55 -17.61
C GLY A 115 -13.52 16.96 -16.26
N LEU A 116 -12.48 17.47 -15.62
CA LEU A 116 -12.00 16.99 -14.31
C LEU A 116 -12.95 17.36 -13.17
N THR A 117 -13.60 18.51 -13.32
CA THR A 117 -14.54 19.09 -12.35
C THR A 117 -15.74 19.58 -13.15
N ARG A 118 -16.95 19.22 -12.73
CA ARG A 118 -18.19 19.71 -13.36
C ARG A 118 -19.05 20.41 -12.32
N GLY A 119 -20.03 21.20 -12.74
CA GLY A 119 -21.05 21.74 -11.83
C GLY A 119 -22.25 20.79 -11.66
N THR A 120 -23.03 20.92 -10.60
CA THR A 120 -24.26 20.14 -10.37
C THR A 120 -25.26 20.23 -11.53
N SER A 121 -25.29 21.36 -12.26
CA SER A 121 -26.09 21.53 -13.48
C SER A 121 -25.80 20.50 -14.58
N HIS A 122 -24.61 19.89 -14.56
CA HIS A 122 -24.19 18.87 -15.54
C HIS A 122 -24.60 17.45 -15.15
N LEU A 123 -25.17 17.22 -13.97
CA LEU A 123 -25.62 15.88 -13.55
C LEU A 123 -26.91 15.44 -14.26
N ARG A 124 -27.53 16.34 -15.03
CA ARG A 124 -28.72 16.06 -15.84
C ARG A 124 -28.57 16.77 -17.18
N SER A 125 -28.86 16.06 -18.27
CA SER A 125 -28.98 16.69 -19.57
C SER A 125 -30.25 17.55 -19.61
N CYS A 126 -30.10 18.88 -19.77
CA CYS A 126 -31.23 19.79 -19.91
C CYS A 126 -32.14 19.35 -21.07
N ALA A 127 -33.44 19.22 -20.81
CA ALA A 127 -34.39 19.08 -21.90
C ALA A 127 -34.44 20.39 -22.71
N THR A 128 -34.68 20.29 -24.02
CA THR A 128 -34.75 21.46 -24.91
C THR A 128 -35.86 22.41 -24.44
N GLY A 129 -35.50 23.64 -24.02
CA GLY A 129 -36.43 24.66 -23.55
C GLY A 129 -36.52 24.84 -22.03
N GLU A 130 -35.78 24.07 -21.23
CA GLU A 130 -35.70 24.22 -19.76
C GLU A 130 -34.69 25.34 -19.40
N ILE A 131 -35.16 26.40 -18.73
CA ILE A 131 -34.37 27.63 -18.46
C ILE A 131 -33.60 27.52 -17.12
N ASP A 132 -33.98 26.62 -16.22
CA ASP A 132 -33.45 26.52 -14.85
C ASP A 132 -32.98 25.11 -14.47
N CYS A 133 -32.05 24.54 -15.25
CA CYS A 133 -31.48 23.22 -14.95
C CYS A 133 -30.58 23.20 -13.71
N LYS A 134 -30.06 24.37 -13.27
CA LYS A 134 -29.16 24.48 -12.10
C LYS A 134 -29.83 24.05 -10.79
N ASN A 135 -31.15 24.19 -10.70
CA ASN A 135 -31.94 23.86 -9.51
C ASN A 135 -32.53 22.43 -9.55
N ASN A 136 -32.36 21.70 -10.67
CA ASN A 136 -32.94 20.37 -10.89
C ASN A 136 -31.87 19.26 -10.89
N ALA A 137 -30.84 19.39 -10.06
CA ALA A 137 -29.87 18.30 -9.85
C ALA A 137 -30.59 17.04 -9.30
N PRO A 138 -30.08 15.83 -9.60
CA PRO A 138 -30.63 14.60 -9.00
C PRO A 138 -30.67 14.71 -7.48
N GLN A 139 -31.65 14.06 -6.85
CA GLN A 139 -31.66 13.96 -5.40
C GLN A 139 -30.43 13.17 -4.94
N MET A 140 -29.72 13.69 -3.94
CA MET A 140 -28.60 12.97 -3.35
C MET A 140 -29.09 11.70 -2.66
N ILE A 141 -28.31 10.64 -2.77
CA ILE A 141 -28.49 9.38 -2.08
C ILE A 141 -27.48 9.28 -0.93
N ARG A 142 -27.89 8.64 0.15
CA ARG A 142 -26.99 8.32 1.26
C ARG A 142 -25.95 7.31 0.77
N TYR A 143 -24.68 7.58 1.06
CA TYR A 143 -23.55 6.76 0.62
C TYR A 143 -22.72 6.31 1.83
N ASP A 144 -23.07 5.16 2.40
CA ASP A 144 -22.44 4.61 3.62
C ASP A 144 -21.09 3.90 3.38
N GLY A 145 -20.66 3.79 2.12
CA GLY A 145 -19.39 3.18 1.75
C GLY A 145 -19.30 1.67 1.95
N TYR A 146 -20.45 0.98 2.02
CA TYR A 146 -20.53 -0.47 2.16
C TYR A 146 -20.42 -1.25 0.85
N HIS A 147 -20.22 -0.56 -0.28
CA HIS A 147 -20.16 -1.18 -1.61
C HIS A 147 -19.13 -2.33 -1.69
N SER A 148 -17.90 -2.11 -1.23
CA SER A 148 -16.85 -3.14 -1.21
C SER A 148 -16.72 -3.91 0.11
N LEU A 149 -17.56 -3.64 1.11
CA LEU A 149 -17.49 -4.26 2.43
C LEU A 149 -17.90 -5.73 2.37
N GLN A 150 -16.99 -6.62 2.79
CA GLN A 150 -17.23 -8.07 2.76
C GLN A 150 -17.99 -8.61 3.99
N GLU A 151 -17.96 -7.88 5.10
CA GLU A 151 -18.63 -8.30 6.33
C GLU A 151 -20.13 -7.98 6.26
N PRO A 152 -21.02 -8.89 6.70
CA PRO A 152 -22.45 -8.58 6.79
C PRO A 152 -22.71 -7.42 7.74
N ILE A 153 -23.44 -6.40 7.28
CA ILE A 153 -23.71 -5.16 8.03
C ILE A 153 -24.45 -5.48 9.33
N GLU A 154 -25.29 -6.52 9.35
CA GLU A 154 -26.07 -6.94 10.52
C GLU A 154 -25.18 -7.44 11.67
N GLN A 155 -23.92 -7.80 11.39
CA GLN A 155 -22.95 -8.20 12.39
C GLN A 155 -22.21 -7.00 13.00
N ILE A 156 -22.34 -5.81 12.39
CA ILE A 156 -21.69 -4.57 12.83
C ILE A 156 -22.65 -3.86 13.78
N VAL A 157 -22.22 -3.68 15.03
CA VAL A 157 -22.94 -2.82 15.97
C VAL A 157 -22.68 -1.37 15.54
N PRO A 158 -23.71 -0.57 15.23
CA PRO A 158 -23.51 0.82 14.81
C PRO A 158 -22.81 1.64 15.88
N CYS A 159 -21.79 2.38 15.47
CA CYS A 159 -21.01 3.22 16.37
C CYS A 159 -21.63 4.61 16.54
N ILE A 160 -21.38 5.21 17.70
CA ILE A 160 -21.83 6.57 18.00
C ILE A 160 -20.92 7.57 17.28
N GLY A 161 -21.53 8.52 16.57
CA GLY A 161 -20.84 9.61 15.88
C GLY A 161 -20.60 10.85 16.77
N PRO A 162 -20.00 11.92 16.20
CA PRO A 162 -19.69 13.15 16.94
C PRO A 162 -20.93 13.88 17.48
N ARG A 163 -22.12 13.60 16.92
CA ARG A 163 -23.41 14.16 17.37
C ARG A 163 -24.09 13.33 18.47
N GLY A 164 -23.42 12.30 19.00
CA GLY A 164 -23.96 11.45 20.06
C GLY A 164 -25.04 10.45 19.63
N LEU A 165 -25.29 10.33 18.32
CA LEU A 165 -26.24 9.37 17.73
C LEU A 165 -25.51 8.21 17.02
N PRO A 166 -26.11 7.02 16.93
CA PRO A 166 -25.63 5.96 16.05
C PRO A 166 -25.52 6.44 14.60
N LEU A 167 -24.42 6.13 13.91
CA LEU A 167 -24.17 6.60 12.54
C LEU A 167 -25.24 6.18 11.53
N ASN A 168 -25.85 5.00 11.69
CA ASN A 168 -26.94 4.53 10.82
C ASN A 168 -28.22 5.35 10.98
N GLU A 169 -28.43 5.99 12.13
CA GLU A 169 -29.61 6.81 12.45
C GLU A 169 -29.37 8.30 12.21
N SER A 170 -28.12 8.76 12.38
CA SER A 170 -27.73 10.16 12.20
C SER A 170 -27.73 10.55 10.71
N GLN A 171 -28.65 11.44 10.32
CA GLN A 171 -28.68 12.00 8.95
C GLN A 171 -27.61 13.07 8.74
N GLU A 172 -27.21 13.76 9.81
CA GLU A 172 -26.21 14.82 9.76
C GLU A 172 -24.77 14.30 9.77
N ASP A 173 -24.54 13.08 10.29
CA ASP A 173 -23.26 12.39 10.16
C ASP A 173 -23.16 11.57 8.86
N ALA A 174 -24.23 11.55 8.06
CA ALA A 174 -24.28 10.78 6.81
C ALA A 174 -23.60 11.53 5.65
N ILE A 175 -23.05 10.73 4.73
CA ILE A 175 -22.47 11.23 3.47
C ILE A 175 -23.49 11.07 2.36
N TRP A 176 -23.49 12.05 1.46
CA TRP A 176 -24.46 12.16 0.38
C TRP A 176 -23.76 12.30 -0.96
N ALA A 177 -24.24 11.57 -1.95
CA ALA A 177 -23.70 11.54 -3.31
C ALA A 177 -24.82 11.70 -4.33
N TYR A 178 -24.51 12.31 -5.48
CA TYR A 178 -25.40 12.27 -6.63
C TYR A 178 -25.19 10.98 -7.41
N PRO A 179 -26.27 10.27 -7.79
CA PRO A 179 -26.15 9.14 -8.71
C PRO A 179 -25.77 9.63 -10.11
N GLY A 180 -24.90 8.88 -10.76
CA GLY A 180 -24.45 9.08 -12.13
C GLY A 180 -23.18 9.93 -12.29
N ARG A 181 -22.80 10.07 -13.56
CA ARG A 181 -21.66 10.85 -14.03
C ARG A 181 -22.15 12.15 -14.66
N ALA A 182 -21.50 13.26 -14.31
CA ALA A 182 -21.79 14.55 -14.92
C ALA A 182 -21.47 14.57 -16.43
N ASP A 183 -22.34 15.20 -17.23
CA ASP A 183 -22.17 15.41 -18.66
C ASP A 183 -20.86 16.18 -18.93
N GLY A 184 -20.02 15.61 -19.79
CA GLY A 184 -18.70 16.15 -20.13
C GLY A 184 -17.61 15.86 -19.09
N ALA A 185 -17.87 15.10 -18.03
CA ALA A 185 -16.81 14.58 -17.17
C ALA A 185 -15.90 13.64 -17.97
N VAL A 186 -14.60 13.61 -17.69
CA VAL A 186 -13.64 12.69 -18.35
C VAL A 186 -13.42 11.41 -17.55
N ASP A 187 -12.89 10.39 -18.21
CA ASP A 187 -12.43 9.14 -17.59
C ASP A 187 -10.97 9.20 -17.15
N PRO A 188 -10.58 8.39 -16.15
CA PRO A 188 -9.18 8.30 -15.76
C PRO A 188 -8.33 7.82 -16.93
N VAL A 189 -7.16 8.43 -17.10
CA VAL A 189 -6.20 8.06 -18.15
C VAL A 189 -5.32 6.88 -17.73
N LEU A 190 -5.08 6.73 -16.41
CA LEU A 190 -4.36 5.61 -15.80
C LEU A 190 -5.24 5.05 -14.68
N GLY A 191 -5.18 3.73 -14.46
CA GLY A 191 -6.12 3.08 -13.56
C GLY A 191 -7.55 3.09 -14.08
N SER A 192 -8.49 2.55 -13.31
CA SER A 192 -9.92 2.56 -13.67
C SER A 192 -10.81 2.24 -12.48
N TYR A 193 -12.07 2.68 -12.50
CA TYR A 193 -13.06 2.29 -11.49
C TYR A 193 -13.32 0.79 -11.51
N GLU A 194 -13.45 0.20 -12.70
CA GLU A 194 -13.76 -1.21 -12.92
C GLU A 194 -12.67 -2.13 -12.35
N ALA A 195 -11.40 -1.89 -12.68
CA ALA A 195 -10.29 -2.69 -12.16
C ALA A 195 -10.04 -2.49 -10.66
N SER A 196 -10.32 -1.30 -10.12
CA SER A 196 -10.13 -1.00 -8.70
C SER A 196 -11.30 -1.45 -7.83
N GLY A 197 -12.48 -1.67 -8.42
CA GLY A 197 -13.72 -1.96 -7.69
C GLY A 197 -14.32 -0.72 -7.01
N LEU A 198 -13.82 0.48 -7.29
CA LEU A 198 -14.36 1.73 -6.76
C LEU A 198 -15.61 2.14 -7.56
N ASP A 199 -16.54 2.82 -6.89
CA ASP A 199 -17.74 3.34 -7.53
C ASP A 199 -17.45 4.59 -8.38
N GLY A 200 -17.45 4.41 -9.70
CA GLY A 200 -17.26 5.47 -10.70
C GLY A 200 -18.55 6.13 -11.17
N ASP A 201 -19.70 5.67 -10.67
CA ASP A 201 -21.05 6.06 -11.08
C ASP A 201 -21.72 6.97 -10.05
N VAL A 202 -20.93 7.56 -9.15
CA VAL A 202 -21.38 8.56 -8.18
C VAL A 202 -20.52 9.82 -8.25
N SER A 203 -21.13 10.94 -7.92
CA SER A 203 -20.48 12.25 -7.89
C SER A 203 -20.74 12.96 -6.57
N PHE A 204 -19.70 13.60 -6.01
CA PHE A 204 -19.77 14.30 -4.73
C PHE A 204 -19.56 15.80 -4.91
N ASP A 205 -20.41 16.62 -4.29
CA ASP A 205 -20.11 18.04 -4.05
C ASP A 205 -19.56 18.25 -2.62
N ARG A 206 -19.11 19.47 -2.30
CA ARG A 206 -18.58 19.76 -0.95
C ARG A 206 -19.60 19.52 0.16
N ILE A 207 -20.89 19.74 -0.07
CA ILE A 207 -21.91 19.61 0.97
C ILE A 207 -22.09 18.13 1.29
N GLY A 208 -22.43 17.33 0.28
CA GLY A 208 -22.60 15.90 0.46
C GLY A 208 -21.35 15.18 0.96
N ARG A 209 -20.16 15.70 0.64
CA ARG A 209 -18.87 15.12 1.07
C ARG A 209 -18.39 15.57 2.45
N PHE A 210 -18.59 16.83 2.83
CA PHE A 210 -17.91 17.41 4.00
C PHE A 210 -18.82 18.09 5.02
N GLN A 211 -20.13 18.22 4.76
CA GLN A 211 -21.06 18.79 5.75
C GLN A 211 -21.04 18.00 7.06
N ALA A 212 -21.00 16.66 6.99
CA ALA A 212 -20.86 15.79 8.15
C ALA A 212 -19.58 16.04 8.98
N TYR A 213 -18.58 16.71 8.41
CA TYR A 213 -17.23 16.86 8.98
C TYR A 213 -16.86 18.32 9.29
N GLY A 214 -17.85 19.20 9.41
CA GLY A 214 -17.64 20.57 9.85
C GLY A 214 -17.30 21.53 8.71
N LEU A 215 -17.84 21.31 7.52
CA LEU A 215 -17.73 22.29 6.41
C LEU A 215 -18.25 23.68 6.83
N ASP A 216 -19.37 23.68 7.55
CA ASP A 216 -20.04 24.84 8.12
C ASP A 216 -19.17 25.62 9.11
N GLN A 217 -18.27 24.96 9.85
CA GLN A 217 -17.27 25.62 10.72
C GLN A 217 -16.41 26.64 9.95
N PHE A 218 -16.22 26.43 8.64
CA PHE A 218 -15.32 27.23 7.81
C PHE A 218 -16.01 28.03 6.70
N ASP A 219 -17.24 27.66 6.33
CA ASP A 219 -18.05 28.26 5.23
C ASP A 219 -19.40 28.83 5.69
N ALA A 220 -19.59 29.11 6.98
CA ALA A 220 -20.85 29.62 7.56
C ALA A 220 -21.42 30.89 6.89
N ALA A 221 -20.64 31.58 6.06
CA ALA A 221 -21.04 32.81 5.37
C ALA A 221 -21.84 32.57 4.07
N ASP A 222 -21.64 31.44 3.37
CA ASP A 222 -22.05 31.33 1.96
C ASP A 222 -23.39 30.61 1.71
N ILE A 223 -23.98 29.93 2.71
CA ILE A 223 -25.25 29.18 2.53
C ILE A 223 -26.15 29.32 3.76
N GLU A 224 -27.30 30.01 3.63
CA GLU A 224 -28.28 30.20 4.72
C GLU A 224 -28.83 28.87 5.27
N GLU A 225 -28.88 27.80 4.48
CA GLU A 225 -29.28 26.45 4.91
C GLU A 225 -28.26 25.81 5.88
N MET A 226 -26.96 26.14 5.80
CA MET A 226 -25.94 25.56 6.70
C MET A 226 -25.99 26.15 8.12
N LYS A 227 -26.65 27.31 8.32
CA LYS A 227 -26.77 27.97 9.63
C LYS A 227 -27.59 27.18 10.66
N LYS A 228 -28.31 26.12 10.26
CA LYS A 228 -29.17 25.32 11.14
C LYS A 228 -28.53 24.02 11.65
N THR A 229 -27.36 23.63 11.14
CA THR A 229 -26.71 22.34 11.42
C THR A 229 -25.46 22.43 12.31
N SER A 230 -25.09 23.63 12.78
CA SER A 230 -23.80 23.90 13.45
C SER A 230 -23.86 23.77 14.98
N ASP A 231 -24.47 22.72 15.52
CA ASP A 231 -24.57 22.51 16.98
C ASP A 231 -23.40 21.68 17.56
N VAL A 232 -22.46 21.22 16.74
CA VAL A 232 -21.29 20.44 17.20
C VAL A 232 -20.12 21.37 17.53
N ASP A 233 -19.72 21.39 18.80
CA ASP A 233 -18.45 21.95 19.22
C ASP A 233 -17.31 20.97 18.93
N TRP A 234 -16.73 21.09 17.73
CA TRP A 234 -15.67 20.21 17.25
C TRP A 234 -14.44 20.16 18.15
N ASP A 235 -14.12 21.23 18.87
CA ASP A 235 -12.95 21.25 19.76
C ASP A 235 -13.16 20.33 20.99
N THR A 236 -14.40 19.93 21.27
CA THR A 236 -14.76 19.00 22.36
C THR A 236 -14.92 17.55 21.91
N VAL A 237 -14.96 17.28 20.60
CA VAL A 237 -15.13 15.94 20.06
C VAL A 237 -13.83 15.15 20.28
N ASP A 238 -13.90 14.05 21.03
CA ASP A 238 -12.75 13.16 21.20
C ASP A 238 -12.81 12.02 20.17
N TRP A 239 -12.12 12.19 19.03
CA TRP A 239 -12.10 11.18 17.96
C TRP A 239 -11.42 9.88 18.37
N GLY A 240 -10.49 9.89 19.33
CA GLY A 240 -9.90 8.66 19.86
C GLY A 240 -10.91 7.86 20.69
N GLU A 241 -11.63 8.52 21.59
CA GLU A 241 -12.64 7.89 22.45
C GLU A 241 -13.83 7.34 21.66
N LEU A 242 -14.26 8.03 20.59
CA LEU A 242 -15.29 7.50 19.68
C LEU A 242 -14.85 6.19 19.02
N GLN A 243 -13.60 6.13 18.54
CA GLN A 243 -13.04 4.91 17.94
C GLN A 243 -12.91 3.78 18.95
N ASP A 244 -12.36 4.06 20.13
CA ASP A 244 -12.16 3.06 21.17
C ASP A 244 -13.48 2.48 21.69
N THR A 245 -14.49 3.33 21.88
CA THR A 245 -15.85 2.92 22.24
C THR A 245 -16.47 2.06 21.14
N CYS A 246 -16.30 2.44 19.88
CA CYS A 246 -16.76 1.69 18.72
C CYS A 246 -16.15 0.28 18.65
N VAL A 247 -14.83 0.18 18.86
CA VAL A 247 -14.11 -1.10 18.91
C VAL A 247 -14.58 -1.95 20.08
N ALA A 248 -14.77 -1.35 21.26
CA ALA A 248 -15.25 -2.06 22.45
C ALA A 248 -16.65 -2.67 22.24
N ALA A 249 -17.56 -1.93 21.57
CA ALA A 249 -18.89 -2.42 21.20
C ALA A 249 -18.83 -3.58 20.19
N ASN A 250 -17.85 -3.56 19.27
CA ASN A 250 -17.69 -4.56 18.21
C ASN A 250 -16.67 -5.66 18.53
N LYS A 251 -16.11 -5.72 19.75
CA LYS A 251 -14.99 -6.59 20.13
C LYS A 251 -15.14 -8.07 19.77
N GLN A 252 -16.39 -8.57 19.75
CA GLN A 252 -16.71 -9.95 19.42
C GLN A 252 -16.36 -10.34 17.97
N ARG A 253 -16.27 -9.36 17.06
CA ARG A 253 -15.86 -9.56 15.67
C ARG A 253 -14.37 -9.81 15.52
N PHE A 254 -13.56 -9.37 16.47
CA PHE A 254 -12.10 -9.39 16.38
C PHE A 254 -11.47 -10.57 17.11
N LYS A 255 -10.21 -10.87 16.74
CA LYS A 255 -9.39 -11.83 17.47
C LYS A 255 -9.13 -11.31 18.90
N PRO A 256 -9.09 -12.19 19.91
CA PRO A 256 -8.65 -11.79 21.26
C PRO A 256 -7.25 -11.19 21.19
N VAL A 257 -7.06 -10.04 21.84
CA VAL A 257 -5.74 -9.42 21.95
C VAL A 257 -4.90 -10.29 22.88
N LYS A 258 -3.79 -10.84 22.38
CA LYS A 258 -2.81 -11.50 23.25
C LYS A 258 -2.13 -10.40 24.07
N GLU A 259 -2.07 -10.58 25.39
CA GLU A 259 -1.32 -9.69 26.26
C GLU A 259 0.11 -9.54 25.75
N ARG A 260 0.60 -8.30 25.80
CA ARG A 260 1.95 -7.93 25.40
C ARG A 260 2.94 -8.78 26.19
N LEU A 261 3.97 -9.34 25.53
CA LEU A 261 5.08 -9.93 26.28
C LEU A 261 5.73 -8.82 27.13
N GLN A 262 5.75 -9.00 28.45
CA GLN A 262 6.33 -8.06 29.44
C GLN A 262 7.80 -7.67 29.16
N SER A 263 8.48 -8.36 28.25
CA SER A 263 9.87 -8.07 27.82
C SER A 263 9.99 -7.03 26.70
N SER A 264 8.90 -6.52 26.12
CA SER A 264 9.01 -5.39 25.19
C SER A 264 9.26 -4.11 25.98
N ILE A 265 10.46 -3.53 25.83
CA ILE A 265 10.79 -2.24 26.45
C ILE A 265 9.71 -1.23 26.04
N GLN A 266 8.99 -0.73 27.04
CA GLN A 266 7.93 0.25 26.88
C GLN A 266 8.60 1.60 26.58
N TYR A 267 8.42 2.12 25.36
CA TYR A 267 9.04 3.37 24.92
C TYR A 267 8.04 4.51 24.67
N SER A 268 6.73 4.22 24.77
CA SER A 268 5.70 5.24 24.90
C SER A 268 5.23 5.27 26.36
N ASN A 269 5.42 6.43 26.99
CA ASN A 269 4.94 6.69 28.35
C ASN A 269 3.44 7.06 28.39
N ILE A 270 2.75 7.10 27.24
CA ILE A 270 1.33 7.41 27.19
C ILE A 270 0.57 6.13 27.51
N ARG A 271 0.07 6.03 28.75
CA ARG A 271 -0.96 5.06 29.12
C ARG A 271 -2.24 5.41 28.40
N HIS A 272 -2.58 4.65 27.36
CA HIS A 272 -3.93 4.69 26.82
C HIS A 272 -4.90 4.25 27.93
N LYS A 273 -6.12 4.81 28.02
CA LYS A 273 -7.17 4.45 29.03
C LYS A 273 -7.39 2.91 29.13
N HIS A 274 -7.00 2.17 28.10
CA HIS A 274 -7.01 0.71 28.00
C HIS A 274 -5.94 -0.05 28.81
N ASP A 275 -5.00 0.62 29.47
CA ASP A 275 -4.11 0.00 30.48
C ASP A 275 -4.83 -0.30 31.81
N ARG A 276 -6.15 -0.07 31.89
CA ARG A 276 -6.97 -0.59 33.00
C ARG A 276 -7.10 -2.11 32.88
N GLU A 277 -6.86 -2.80 34.01
CA GLU A 277 -7.09 -4.25 34.12
C GLU A 277 -8.43 -4.62 33.47
N PRO A 278 -8.45 -5.56 32.52
CA PRO A 278 -9.71 -6.02 31.96
C PRO A 278 -10.55 -6.60 33.10
N PRO A 279 -11.86 -6.29 33.18
CA PRO A 279 -12.73 -6.98 34.11
C PRO A 279 -12.60 -8.49 33.88
N LYS A 280 -12.39 -9.25 34.97
CA LYS A 280 -12.21 -10.71 34.98
C LYS A 280 -13.11 -11.36 33.92
N ALA A 281 -12.50 -11.99 32.94
CA ALA A 281 -13.20 -12.66 31.84
C ALA A 281 -14.30 -13.56 32.41
N LEU A 282 -15.57 -13.21 32.17
CA LEU A 282 -16.64 -14.19 32.31
C LEU A 282 -16.40 -15.27 31.26
N THR A 283 -16.45 -16.52 31.74
CA THR A 283 -16.36 -17.76 31.00
C THR A 283 -17.05 -17.68 29.65
N SER A 284 -16.25 -17.71 28.60
CA SER A 284 -16.68 -17.87 27.22
C SER A 284 -17.16 -19.31 26.99
N THR A 285 -18.45 -19.56 27.20
CA THR A 285 -19.15 -20.58 26.43
C THR A 285 -19.24 -20.07 25.00
N MET A 286 -18.33 -20.54 24.14
CA MET A 286 -18.34 -20.21 22.72
C MET A 286 -19.56 -20.84 22.06
N GLU A 287 -20.44 -20.02 21.48
CA GLU A 287 -21.37 -20.53 20.47
C GLU A 287 -20.58 -20.97 19.23
N PRO A 288 -20.84 -22.16 18.65
CA PRO A 288 -20.05 -22.74 17.55
C PRO A 288 -20.24 -22.08 16.16
N GLY A 289 -20.55 -20.77 16.08
CA GLY A 289 -21.04 -20.12 14.85
C GLY A 289 -20.11 -19.12 14.14
N LEU A 290 -19.12 -18.52 14.80
CA LEU A 290 -18.25 -17.49 14.20
C LEU A 290 -16.86 -18.03 13.85
N VAL A 291 -16.77 -18.70 12.70
CA VAL A 291 -15.52 -19.36 12.24
C VAL A 291 -14.52 -18.39 11.60
N ASN A 292 -14.85 -17.12 11.33
CA ASN A 292 -13.90 -16.15 10.76
C ASN A 292 -13.91 -14.80 11.51
N LYS A 293 -12.87 -14.52 12.31
CA LYS A 293 -12.68 -13.21 12.95
C LYS A 293 -12.24 -12.17 11.92
N ALA A 294 -12.79 -10.96 12.00
CA ALA A 294 -12.40 -9.83 11.16
C ALA A 294 -10.97 -9.39 11.48
N LYS A 295 -10.19 -9.10 10.42
CA LYS A 295 -8.82 -8.61 10.52
C LYS A 295 -8.84 -7.10 10.69
N ARG A 296 -8.13 -6.58 11.69
CA ARG A 296 -8.09 -5.14 11.97
C ARG A 296 -6.95 -4.45 11.24
N THR A 297 -7.14 -3.19 10.88
CA THR A 297 -6.15 -2.39 10.15
C THR A 297 -5.93 -1.04 10.83
N ALA A 298 -4.68 -0.68 11.12
CA ALA A 298 -4.35 0.66 11.60
C ALA A 298 -4.02 1.59 10.43
N ILE A 299 -4.54 2.81 10.43
CA ILE A 299 -4.20 3.86 9.46
C ILE A 299 -3.33 4.88 10.16
N LEU A 300 -2.05 4.95 9.78
CA LEU A 300 -1.04 5.75 10.45
C LEU A 300 -0.75 7.00 9.62
N ILE A 301 -1.26 8.14 10.07
CA ILE A 301 -1.00 9.44 9.46
C ILE A 301 0.23 10.04 10.11
N ARG A 302 1.32 10.19 9.34
CA ARG A 302 2.55 10.80 9.87
C ARG A 302 2.44 12.32 9.86
N VAL A 303 2.60 12.91 11.03
CA VAL A 303 2.67 14.38 11.23
C VAL A 303 3.99 14.74 11.91
N TRP A 304 4.33 16.02 11.96
CA TRP A 304 5.59 16.48 12.56
C TRP A 304 5.38 17.75 13.38
N THR A 305 6.28 18.04 14.31
CA THR A 305 6.24 19.29 15.09
C THR A 305 6.29 20.51 14.17
N GLY A 306 5.30 21.39 14.31
CA GLY A 306 5.09 22.53 13.42
C GLY A 306 4.39 22.21 12.09
N ALA A 307 3.73 21.05 11.97
CA ALA A 307 2.82 20.79 10.85
C ALA A 307 1.70 21.84 10.81
N LYS A 308 1.28 22.24 9.59
CA LYS A 308 0.20 23.20 9.40
C LYS A 308 -1.15 22.48 9.36
N TRP A 309 -1.95 22.65 10.40
CA TRP A 309 -3.31 22.12 10.50
C TRP A 309 -4.30 23.02 9.75
N THR A 310 -4.47 22.76 8.46
CA THR A 310 -5.42 23.50 7.61
C THR A 310 -6.82 22.91 7.75
N ALA A 311 -7.87 23.72 7.58
CA ALA A 311 -9.26 23.26 7.69
C ALA A 311 -9.54 22.05 6.79
N ASP A 312 -8.97 22.03 5.59
CA ASP A 312 -9.13 20.91 4.68
C ASP A 312 -8.44 19.63 5.16
N ALA A 313 -7.31 19.73 5.88
CA ALA A 313 -6.66 18.58 6.50
C ALA A 313 -7.48 18.04 7.68
N VAL A 314 -8.02 18.94 8.50
CA VAL A 314 -8.87 18.58 9.65
C VAL A 314 -10.15 17.89 9.18
N MET A 315 -10.90 18.48 8.24
CA MET A 315 -12.10 17.84 7.66
C MET A 315 -11.79 16.48 7.04
N ASN A 316 -10.63 16.34 6.37
CA ASN A 316 -10.21 15.08 5.78
C ASN A 316 -9.89 13.99 6.83
N ILE A 317 -9.32 14.36 7.97
CA ILE A 317 -9.06 13.42 9.07
C ILE A 317 -10.35 13.04 9.78
N ARG A 318 -11.24 14.00 10.05
CA ARG A 318 -12.61 13.72 10.57
C ARG A 318 -13.35 12.72 9.67
N ALA A 319 -13.33 12.98 8.36
CA ALA A 319 -13.88 12.10 7.34
C ALA A 319 -13.29 10.69 7.44
N MET A 320 -11.96 10.56 7.47
CA MET A 320 -11.31 9.27 7.56
C MET A 320 -11.66 8.50 8.84
N VAL A 321 -11.73 9.16 10.00
CA VAL A 321 -12.13 8.51 11.26
C VAL A 321 -13.58 8.04 11.19
N ALA A 322 -14.51 8.93 10.81
CA ALA A 322 -15.93 8.58 10.76
C ALA A 322 -16.22 7.47 9.74
N GLU A 323 -15.68 7.61 8.52
CA GLU A 323 -15.94 6.71 7.41
C GLU A 323 -15.19 5.38 7.58
N ALA A 324 -13.88 5.39 7.85
CA ALA A 324 -13.12 4.14 7.93
C ALA A 324 -13.30 3.45 9.29
N SER A 325 -13.17 4.19 10.40
CA SER A 325 -13.17 3.59 11.74
C SER A 325 -14.58 3.33 12.25
N LEU A 326 -15.41 4.37 12.34
CA LEU A 326 -16.73 4.24 12.97
C LEU A 326 -17.71 3.46 12.09
N ALA A 327 -17.80 3.74 10.79
CA ALA A 327 -18.76 3.05 9.91
C ALA A 327 -18.44 1.55 9.71
N SER A 328 -17.17 1.14 9.87
CA SER A 328 -16.77 -0.27 9.82
C SER A 328 -16.93 -1.01 11.16
N GLY A 329 -17.33 -0.30 12.23
CA GLY A 329 -17.37 -0.84 13.59
C GLY A 329 -15.99 -1.15 14.17
N GLY A 330 -14.98 -0.32 13.90
CA GLY A 330 -13.64 -0.43 14.46
C GLY A 330 -12.71 -1.44 13.76
N LYS A 331 -13.08 -1.88 12.55
CA LYS A 331 -12.20 -2.72 11.69
C LYS A 331 -10.97 -1.94 11.28
N TYR A 332 -11.15 -0.68 10.88
CA TYR A 332 -10.07 0.29 10.75
C TYR A 332 -9.98 1.12 12.02
N GLN A 333 -8.79 1.64 12.32
CA GLN A 333 -8.60 2.65 13.37
C GLN A 333 -7.49 3.60 12.93
N VAL A 334 -7.72 4.90 13.10
CA VAL A 334 -6.83 5.97 12.63
C VAL A 334 -5.98 6.48 13.80
N PHE A 335 -4.68 6.63 13.56
CA PHE A 335 -3.72 7.16 14.51
C PHE A 335 -2.89 8.27 13.87
N LEU A 336 -2.54 9.29 14.66
CA LEU A 336 -1.54 10.27 14.29
C LEU A 336 -0.19 9.86 14.88
N LEU A 337 0.84 9.76 14.04
CA LEU A 337 2.21 9.55 14.49
C LEU A 337 2.96 10.88 14.44
N LEU A 338 3.07 11.56 15.58
CA LEU A 338 3.70 12.87 15.72
C LEU A 338 5.22 12.73 15.86
N HIS A 339 5.93 13.06 14.79
CA HIS A 339 7.39 13.15 14.78
C HIS A 339 7.89 14.44 15.43
N VAL A 340 8.55 14.30 16.57
CA VAL A 340 9.28 15.36 17.27
C VAL A 340 10.66 15.52 16.66
N LYS A 341 10.84 16.58 15.86
CA LYS A 341 12.10 16.88 15.16
C LYS A 341 13.26 17.20 16.11
N ASP A 342 12.96 17.80 17.25
CA ASP A 342 13.95 18.10 18.28
C ASP A 342 14.20 16.85 19.12
N GLU A 343 15.35 16.21 18.87
CA GLU A 343 15.75 14.98 19.58
C GLU A 343 16.15 15.23 21.04
N SER A 344 16.31 16.49 21.47
CA SER A 344 16.62 16.83 22.87
C SER A 344 15.41 16.72 23.79
N VAL A 345 14.20 16.70 23.23
CA VAL A 345 12.95 16.54 23.99
C VAL A 345 12.90 15.14 24.61
N PRO A 346 12.83 15.01 25.94
CA PRO A 346 12.95 13.74 26.63
C PRO A 346 11.62 12.96 26.61
N LEU A 347 11.29 12.34 25.48
CA LEU A 347 10.07 11.54 25.33
C LEU A 347 10.04 10.25 26.19
N PHE A 348 11.13 9.91 26.88
CA PHE A 348 11.29 8.69 27.68
C PHE A 348 11.13 8.91 29.20
N VAL A 349 11.13 10.16 29.67
CA VAL A 349 11.20 10.45 31.12
C VAL A 349 9.91 11.16 31.53
N GLY A 350 8.98 10.41 32.14
CA GLY A 350 7.68 10.93 32.60
C GLY A 350 6.60 10.95 31.51
N GLU A 351 5.33 11.07 31.93
CA GLU A 351 4.16 11.17 31.04
C GLU A 351 3.91 12.62 30.57
N ASP A 352 4.45 13.60 31.29
CA ASP A 352 4.12 15.02 31.13
C ASP A 352 4.65 15.62 29.80
N GLU A 353 5.89 15.30 29.40
CA GLU A 353 6.52 15.85 28.20
C GLU A 353 5.89 15.35 26.88
N PRO A 354 5.59 14.04 26.71
CA PRO A 354 4.80 13.55 25.60
C PRO A 354 3.45 14.26 25.45
N GLN A 355 2.71 14.39 26.56
CA GLN A 355 1.39 15.00 26.56
C GLN A 355 1.44 16.49 26.23
N ALA A 356 2.37 17.24 26.85
CA ALA A 356 2.58 18.66 26.54
C ALA A 356 2.95 18.88 25.06
N THR A 357 3.75 17.97 24.48
CA THR A 357 4.11 18.03 23.06
C THR A 357 2.89 17.83 22.14
N ILE A 358 2.01 16.89 22.49
CA ILE A 358 0.75 16.66 21.75
C ILE A 358 -0.15 17.90 21.86
N GLU A 359 -0.36 18.41 23.07
CA GLU A 359 -1.25 19.54 23.32
C GLU A 359 -0.83 20.79 22.54
N LYS A 360 0.47 21.01 22.41
CA LYS A 360 1.05 22.12 21.66
C LYS A 360 0.87 22.00 20.15
N HIS A 361 1.00 20.80 19.60
CA HIS A 361 1.14 20.61 18.15
C HIS A 361 -0.06 19.98 17.46
N ILE A 362 -1.05 19.49 18.20
CA ILE A 362 -2.19 18.74 17.69
C ILE A 362 -3.51 19.41 18.13
N PRO A 363 -4.46 19.62 17.20
CA PRO A 363 -5.79 20.11 17.53
C PRO A 363 -6.46 19.27 18.64
N PRO A 364 -7.22 19.89 19.56
CA PRO A 364 -7.84 19.21 20.71
C PRO A 364 -8.53 17.89 20.36
N GLU A 365 -9.28 17.87 19.27
CA GLU A 365 -10.11 16.74 18.85
C GLU A 365 -9.35 15.46 18.49
N PHE A 366 -8.04 15.55 18.18
CA PHE A 366 -7.23 14.40 17.74
C PHE A 366 -6.17 13.95 18.75
N ARG A 367 -6.09 14.60 19.92
CA ARG A 367 -4.99 14.38 20.88
C ARG A 367 -4.96 12.95 21.42
N SER A 368 -6.12 12.38 21.72
CA SER A 368 -6.28 11.02 22.25
C SER A 368 -5.88 9.91 21.27
N MET A 369 -5.92 10.18 19.95
CA MET A 369 -5.49 9.23 18.91
C MET A 369 -4.07 9.50 18.41
N THR A 370 -3.28 10.30 19.14
CA THR A 370 -1.91 10.66 18.75
C THR A 370 -0.86 9.93 19.58
N GLU A 371 0.15 9.39 18.89
CA GLU A 371 1.37 8.88 19.51
C GLU A 371 2.59 9.70 19.06
N VAL A 372 3.40 10.12 20.03
CA VAL A 372 4.63 10.88 19.76
C VAL A 372 5.84 9.97 19.59
N TRP A 373 6.74 10.38 18.71
CA TRP A 373 8.02 9.73 18.55
C TRP A 373 9.14 10.66 18.08
N ASN A 374 10.40 10.26 18.28
CA ASN A 374 11.58 10.94 17.73
C ASN A 374 12.63 9.94 17.20
N HIS A 375 13.61 10.43 16.47
CA HIS A 375 14.67 9.57 15.91
C HIS A 375 15.57 8.96 17.00
N ALA A 376 15.71 9.60 18.17
CA ALA A 376 16.48 9.06 19.28
C ALA A 376 15.89 7.72 19.79
N GLN A 377 14.57 7.60 19.88
CA GLN A 377 13.86 6.34 20.16
C GLN A 377 14.19 5.25 19.15
N ILE A 378 14.07 5.56 17.87
CA ILE A 378 14.22 4.56 16.81
C ILE A 378 15.68 4.08 16.70
N ARG A 379 16.68 4.97 16.85
CA ARG A 379 18.10 4.57 16.80
C ARG A 379 18.46 3.54 17.86
N SER A 380 17.87 3.65 19.06
CA SER A 380 18.13 2.70 20.14
C SER A 380 17.69 1.26 19.81
N LEU A 381 16.71 1.09 18.91
CA LEU A 381 16.15 -0.21 18.55
C LEU A 381 16.96 -0.96 17.49
N TYR A 382 17.77 -0.24 16.70
CA TYR A 382 18.45 -0.77 15.52
C TYR A 382 19.95 -0.46 15.56
N SER A 383 20.63 -0.89 16.62
CA SER A 383 22.07 -0.63 16.85
C SER A 383 23.00 -1.19 15.77
N ASN A 384 22.53 -2.16 14.98
CA ASN A 384 23.32 -2.82 13.93
C ASN A 384 23.25 -2.11 12.57
N LEU A 385 22.48 -1.01 12.46
CA LEU A 385 22.39 -0.19 11.25
C LEU A 385 23.36 0.99 11.31
N ALA A 386 23.89 1.36 10.15
CA ALA A 386 24.77 2.51 10.05
C ALA A 386 24.01 3.84 10.28
N ASP A 387 24.65 4.83 10.90
CA ASP A 387 24.03 6.10 11.32
C ASP A 387 23.26 6.82 10.19
N HIS A 388 23.70 6.68 8.94
CA HIS A 388 23.07 7.30 7.77
C HIS A 388 21.73 6.67 7.37
N ALA A 389 21.36 5.50 7.90
CA ALA A 389 20.05 4.89 7.71
C ALA A 389 18.92 5.66 8.42
N PHE A 390 19.24 6.49 9.42
CA PHE A 390 18.24 7.12 10.28
C PHE A 390 17.86 8.55 9.89
N VAL A 391 18.57 9.20 8.97
CA VAL A 391 18.29 10.60 8.62
C VAL A 391 17.19 10.67 7.56
N GLY A 392 15.95 10.91 8.00
CA GLY A 392 14.82 11.32 7.15
C GLY A 392 14.33 10.29 6.11
N ARG A 393 14.82 9.04 6.17
CA ARG A 393 14.69 8.03 5.11
C ARG A 393 14.17 6.66 5.58
N SER A 394 13.82 6.55 6.86
CA SER A 394 13.34 5.32 7.50
C SER A 394 11.93 5.43 8.11
N PRO A 395 10.93 5.99 7.39
CA PRO A 395 9.58 6.15 7.93
C PRO A 395 8.92 4.81 8.31
N TRP A 396 9.36 3.71 7.73
CA TRP A 396 8.86 2.38 8.07
C TRP A 396 9.34 1.86 9.43
N MET A 397 10.42 2.39 10.00
CA MET A 397 10.92 1.92 11.31
C MET A 397 9.95 2.26 12.44
N ILE A 398 9.38 3.47 12.42
CA ILE A 398 8.35 3.83 13.41
C ILE A 398 7.09 2.99 13.23
N ILE A 399 6.76 2.57 12.01
CA ILE A 399 5.62 1.69 11.75
C ILE A 399 5.89 0.26 12.24
N GLN A 400 7.13 -0.24 12.09
CA GLN A 400 7.56 -1.51 12.68
C GLN A 400 7.44 -1.47 14.21
N TRP A 401 7.87 -0.38 14.84
CA TRP A 401 7.72 -0.15 16.27
C TRP A 401 6.24 -0.12 16.68
N PHE A 402 5.41 0.64 15.97
CA PHE A 402 3.97 0.74 16.23
C PHE A 402 3.31 -0.64 16.15
N ALA A 403 3.57 -1.40 15.09
CA ALA A 403 3.01 -2.73 14.92
C ALA A 403 3.38 -3.69 16.06
N ARG A 404 4.58 -3.60 16.63
CA ARG A 404 5.00 -4.40 17.79
C ARG A 404 4.25 -4.03 19.07
N ASN A 405 3.82 -2.77 19.18
CA ASN A 405 3.10 -2.26 20.35
C ASN A 405 1.60 -2.48 20.27
N HIS A 406 1.07 -2.66 19.06
CA HIS A 406 -0.35 -2.87 18.80
C HIS A 406 -0.62 -4.25 18.17
N PRO A 407 -0.56 -5.36 18.92
CA PRO A 407 -0.75 -6.74 18.41
C PRO A 407 -2.15 -7.02 17.83
N GLU A 408 -3.13 -6.18 18.15
CA GLU A 408 -4.53 -6.27 17.71
C GLU A 408 -4.70 -6.10 16.19
N PHE A 409 -3.80 -5.39 15.50
CA PHE A 409 -3.89 -5.17 14.05
C PHE A 409 -3.23 -6.28 13.23
N ASP A 410 -3.68 -6.48 12.00
CA ASP A 410 -3.11 -7.42 11.02
C ASP A 410 -2.46 -6.68 9.84
N PHE A 411 -2.98 -5.49 9.51
CA PHE A 411 -2.48 -4.62 8.47
C PHE A 411 -2.30 -3.19 8.96
N PHE A 412 -1.50 -2.43 8.22
CA PHE A 412 -1.16 -1.05 8.53
C PHE A 412 -1.14 -0.24 7.24
N TYR A 413 -1.67 0.97 7.26
CA TYR A 413 -1.41 1.96 6.23
C TYR A 413 -0.35 2.93 6.73
N GLN A 414 0.69 3.17 5.94
CA GLN A 414 1.41 4.44 6.00
C GLN A 414 0.63 5.43 5.14
N TRP A 415 0.10 6.50 5.74
CA TRP A 415 -0.70 7.50 5.03
C TRP A 415 -0.04 8.88 5.16
N GLU A 416 0.08 9.60 4.04
CA GLU A 416 0.66 10.94 4.01
C GLU A 416 -0.37 12.01 4.36
N PHE A 417 0.04 13.00 5.16
CA PHE A 417 -0.85 14.04 5.70
C PHE A 417 -1.46 14.95 4.62
N ASP A 418 -0.84 15.05 3.44
CA ASP A 418 -1.25 15.86 2.30
C ASP A 418 -1.94 15.04 1.18
N VAL A 419 -2.37 13.80 1.47
CA VAL A 419 -3.25 13.03 0.58
C VAL A 419 -4.71 13.37 0.87
N ARG A 420 -5.51 13.50 -0.19
CA ARG A 420 -6.98 13.64 -0.10
C ARG A 420 -7.67 12.57 -0.93
N TYR A 421 -8.87 12.21 -0.51
CA TYR A 421 -9.76 11.34 -1.27
C TYR A 421 -11.14 11.98 -1.37
N THR A 422 -11.70 12.01 -2.57
CA THR A 422 -12.99 12.67 -2.83
C THR A 422 -14.20 11.75 -2.67
N GLY A 423 -13.99 10.44 -2.56
CA GLY A 423 -15.04 9.47 -2.27
C GLY A 423 -15.11 9.09 -0.78
N HIS A 424 -15.73 7.95 -0.48
CA HIS A 424 -15.86 7.41 0.87
C HIS A 424 -14.69 6.47 1.26
N TYR A 425 -14.00 6.75 2.38
CA TYR A 425 -12.79 6.04 2.80
C TYR A 425 -13.01 4.56 3.10
N LEU A 426 -14.16 4.17 3.67
CA LEU A 426 -14.46 2.74 3.89
C LEU A 426 -14.46 1.95 2.58
N ASP A 427 -15.20 2.42 1.60
CA ASP A 427 -15.29 1.78 0.28
C ASP A 427 -13.90 1.71 -0.37
N PHE A 428 -13.11 2.78 -0.25
CA PHE A 428 -11.74 2.79 -0.74
C PHE A 428 -10.85 1.73 -0.08
N PHE A 429 -10.79 1.66 1.25
CA PHE A 429 -9.92 0.72 1.94
C PHE A 429 -10.37 -0.75 1.80
N GLU A 430 -11.68 -0.99 1.74
CA GLU A 430 -12.23 -2.32 1.43
C GLU A 430 -11.92 -2.71 -0.01
N SER A 431 -12.06 -1.81 -0.98
CA SER A 431 -11.72 -2.05 -2.40
C SER A 431 -10.23 -2.38 -2.57
N VAL A 432 -9.34 -1.66 -1.89
CA VAL A 432 -7.90 -1.97 -1.88
C VAL A 432 -7.65 -3.39 -1.35
N SER A 433 -8.31 -3.75 -0.25
CA SER A 433 -8.16 -5.06 0.37
C SER A 433 -8.70 -6.20 -0.51
N GLU A 434 -9.87 -6.00 -1.10
CA GLU A 434 -10.54 -6.96 -1.98
C GLU A 434 -9.79 -7.15 -3.29
N PHE A 435 -9.33 -6.06 -3.91
CA PHE A 435 -8.45 -6.12 -5.08
C PHE A 435 -7.21 -6.98 -4.76
N GLY A 436 -6.51 -6.67 -3.67
CA GLY A 436 -5.34 -7.44 -3.25
C GLY A 436 -5.65 -8.93 -3.04
N ARG A 437 -6.84 -9.27 -2.53
CA ARG A 437 -7.30 -10.64 -2.27
C ARG A 437 -7.57 -11.42 -3.56
N ARG A 438 -8.21 -10.78 -4.54
CA ARG A 438 -8.55 -11.38 -5.84
C ARG A 438 -7.33 -11.70 -6.69
N GLN A 439 -6.25 -10.95 -6.55
CA GLN A 439 -5.10 -11.11 -7.45
C GLN A 439 -4.36 -12.46 -7.25
N PRO A 440 -4.09 -13.23 -8.30
CA PRO A 440 -3.25 -14.42 -8.21
C PRO A 440 -1.77 -14.04 -8.10
N ARG A 441 -0.96 -14.85 -7.41
CA ARG A 441 0.50 -14.65 -7.31
C ARG A 441 1.20 -14.81 -8.66
N LYS A 442 0.66 -15.65 -9.55
CA LYS A 442 1.16 -15.83 -10.92
C LYS A 442 1.05 -14.52 -11.70
N GLY A 443 2.19 -14.01 -12.18
CA GLY A 443 2.27 -12.79 -12.99
C GLY A 443 2.06 -11.48 -12.20
N ILE A 444 1.94 -11.53 -10.87
CA ILE A 444 1.56 -10.36 -10.06
C ILE A 444 2.63 -9.27 -10.09
N TRP A 445 3.91 -9.66 -10.09
CA TRP A 445 5.05 -8.75 -10.13
C TRP A 445 5.17 -8.06 -11.47
N GLU A 446 4.89 -8.79 -12.55
CA GLU A 446 4.91 -8.26 -13.90
C GLU A 446 3.77 -7.24 -14.07
N ARG A 447 2.54 -7.57 -13.63
CA ARG A 447 1.42 -6.60 -13.67
C ARG A 447 1.70 -5.37 -12.81
N ALA A 448 2.17 -5.56 -11.57
CA ALA A 448 2.46 -4.47 -10.65
C ALA A 448 3.63 -3.57 -11.10
N ALA A 449 4.51 -4.03 -11.98
CA ALA A 449 5.63 -3.24 -12.51
C ALA A 449 5.23 -2.26 -13.63
N ARG A 450 3.94 -2.20 -14.00
CA ARG A 450 3.40 -1.39 -15.10
C ARG A 450 2.35 -0.42 -14.58
N VAL A 451 2.23 0.72 -15.24
CA VAL A 451 1.07 1.58 -15.09
C VAL A 451 -0.07 0.94 -15.90
N TYR A 452 -1.21 0.66 -15.27
CA TYR A 452 -2.36 0.12 -15.98
C TYR A 452 -3.05 1.23 -16.78
N ILE A 453 -3.12 1.06 -18.11
CA ILE A 453 -3.74 1.99 -19.05
C ILE A 453 -4.88 1.25 -19.75
N PRO A 454 -6.16 1.46 -19.37
CA PRO A 454 -7.28 0.68 -19.90
C PRO A 454 -7.38 0.72 -21.44
N SER A 455 -7.14 1.89 -22.05
CA SER A 455 -7.21 2.06 -23.51
C SER A 455 -6.14 1.28 -24.29
N VAL A 456 -5.07 0.85 -23.62
CA VAL A 456 -4.00 0.04 -24.21
C VAL A 456 -4.19 -1.42 -23.83
N HIS A 457 -4.45 -1.69 -22.56
CA HIS A 457 -4.38 -3.03 -21.97
C HIS A 457 -5.69 -3.81 -21.99
N GLY A 458 -6.83 -3.15 -22.20
CA GLY A 458 -8.15 -3.78 -22.05
C GLY A 458 -8.46 -4.12 -20.59
N ASP A 459 -9.33 -5.10 -20.37
CA ASP A 459 -9.72 -5.55 -19.03
C ASP A 459 -8.52 -6.04 -18.19
N PHE A 460 -8.50 -5.69 -16.90
CA PHE A 460 -7.36 -5.90 -16.01
C PHE A 460 -7.08 -7.38 -15.73
N ASP A 461 -8.13 -8.15 -15.44
CA ASP A 461 -8.00 -9.54 -14.99
C ASP A 461 -7.91 -10.52 -16.18
N THR A 462 -8.27 -10.11 -17.39
CA THR A 462 -8.22 -10.94 -18.60
C THR A 462 -7.15 -10.48 -19.59
N GLU A 463 -7.46 -9.48 -20.43
CA GLU A 463 -6.61 -9.03 -21.53
C GLU A 463 -5.25 -8.52 -21.07
N PHE A 464 -5.22 -7.68 -20.03
CA PHE A 464 -3.98 -7.17 -19.47
C PHE A 464 -3.11 -8.29 -18.89
N ARG A 465 -3.73 -9.23 -18.17
CA ARG A 465 -3.05 -10.39 -17.59
C ARG A 465 -2.42 -11.28 -18.65
N ASP A 466 -3.15 -11.56 -19.73
CA ASP A 466 -2.67 -12.41 -20.82
C ASP A 466 -1.57 -11.72 -21.62
N ARG A 467 -1.72 -10.43 -21.92
CA ARG A 467 -0.70 -9.64 -22.60
C ARG A 467 0.61 -9.60 -21.81
N VAL A 468 0.54 -9.30 -20.51
CA VAL A 468 1.74 -9.24 -19.65
C VAL A 468 2.44 -10.60 -19.58
N ARG A 469 1.70 -11.71 -19.57
CA ARG A 469 2.26 -13.07 -19.62
C ARG A 469 3.06 -13.33 -20.90
N GLU A 470 2.60 -12.78 -22.02
CA GLU A 470 3.23 -12.95 -23.34
C GLU A 470 4.44 -12.03 -23.53
N GLU A 471 4.35 -10.79 -23.04
CA GLU A 471 5.40 -9.79 -23.17
C GLU A 471 6.57 -10.01 -22.19
N ASP A 472 6.32 -10.45 -20.95
CA ASP A 472 7.34 -10.50 -19.90
C ASP A 472 7.83 -11.93 -19.58
N PRO A 473 9.11 -12.26 -19.88
CA PRO A 473 9.64 -13.60 -19.64
C PRO A 473 10.07 -13.88 -18.19
N HIS A 474 10.16 -12.87 -17.31
CA HIS A 474 10.79 -13.02 -15.99
C HIS A 474 10.03 -13.93 -15.02
N ARG A 475 8.69 -14.02 -15.16
CA ARG A 475 7.78 -14.95 -14.46
C ARG A 475 8.17 -15.21 -13.01
N VAL A 476 8.18 -14.18 -12.17
CA VAL A 476 8.54 -14.31 -10.76
C VAL A 476 7.60 -15.30 -10.06
N TRP A 477 8.15 -16.42 -9.60
CA TRP A 477 7.41 -17.52 -8.98
C TRP A 477 8.01 -17.88 -7.63
N GLY A 478 7.45 -17.32 -6.56
CA GLY A 478 8.00 -17.45 -5.21
C GLY A 478 9.10 -16.41 -4.92
N PRO A 479 9.99 -16.69 -3.94
CA PRO A 479 11.02 -15.73 -3.53
C PRO A 479 12.13 -15.57 -4.56
N VAL A 480 12.56 -14.32 -4.79
CA VAL A 480 13.78 -14.03 -5.55
C VAL A 480 14.99 -14.21 -4.64
N SER A 481 15.96 -15.01 -5.08
CA SER A 481 17.15 -15.34 -4.29
C SER A 481 18.07 -14.13 -4.12
N VAL A 482 18.46 -13.86 -2.88
CA VAL A 482 19.42 -12.83 -2.48
C VAL A 482 20.40 -13.43 -1.49
N GLU A 483 21.68 -13.14 -1.65
CA GLU A 483 22.73 -13.62 -0.76
C GLU A 483 22.51 -13.09 0.67
N GLY A 484 22.62 -13.96 1.67
CA GLY A 484 22.39 -13.60 3.07
C GLY A 484 20.92 -13.52 3.50
N VAL A 485 19.96 -13.57 2.56
CA VAL A 485 18.53 -13.54 2.87
C VAL A 485 17.94 -14.94 2.87
N LYS A 486 17.25 -15.30 3.96
CA LYS A 486 16.48 -16.55 4.06
C LYS A 486 14.98 -16.25 3.84
N PRO A 487 14.36 -16.73 2.75
CA PRO A 487 12.94 -16.48 2.49
C PRO A 487 12.04 -16.98 3.63
N ARG A 488 11.05 -16.16 3.99
CA ARG A 488 10.11 -16.41 5.11
C ARG A 488 8.65 -16.54 4.66
N GLY A 489 8.36 -16.33 3.37
CA GLY A 489 7.03 -16.46 2.80
C GLY A 489 6.68 -17.88 2.35
N PRO A 490 5.47 -18.07 1.81
CA PRO A 490 5.00 -19.37 1.36
C PRO A 490 5.81 -19.88 0.16
N LYS A 491 6.06 -21.19 0.13
CA LYS A 491 6.65 -21.85 -1.03
C LYS A 491 5.57 -22.12 -2.08
N PRO A 492 5.88 -22.00 -3.39
CA PRO A 492 4.91 -22.34 -4.41
C PRO A 492 4.46 -23.80 -4.30
N PRO A 493 3.14 -24.09 -4.37
CA PRO A 493 2.62 -25.44 -4.21
C PRO A 493 2.89 -26.36 -5.41
N LYS A 494 3.02 -25.76 -6.61
CA LYS A 494 3.26 -26.44 -7.89
C LYS A 494 4.16 -25.58 -8.79
N LYS A 495 4.54 -26.08 -9.96
CA LYS A 495 5.30 -25.28 -10.94
C LYS A 495 4.42 -24.19 -11.53
N GLU A 496 5.02 -23.07 -11.94
CA GLU A 496 4.30 -21.93 -12.53
C GLU A 496 3.42 -22.34 -13.72
N VAL A 497 3.93 -23.22 -14.59
CA VAL A 497 3.21 -23.70 -15.79
C VAL A 497 1.98 -24.55 -15.46
N GLU A 498 1.92 -25.14 -14.28
CA GLU A 498 0.81 -26.00 -13.81
C GLU A 498 -0.26 -25.19 -13.05
N ASP A 499 0.00 -23.93 -12.74
CA ASP A 499 -0.92 -23.06 -12.02
C ASP A 499 -1.80 -22.27 -12.99
N ASN A 500 -3.12 -22.43 -12.84
CA ASN A 500 -4.13 -21.71 -13.60
C ASN A 500 -4.57 -20.44 -12.86
N TYR A 501 -3.61 -19.68 -12.34
CA TYR A 501 -3.86 -18.47 -11.54
C TYR A 501 -4.66 -18.74 -10.27
N GLU A 502 -4.40 -19.88 -9.63
CA GLU A 502 -5.13 -20.30 -8.41
C GLU A 502 -4.35 -19.90 -7.16
N TRP A 503 -3.01 -19.98 -7.19
CA TRP A 503 -2.20 -19.73 -6.02
C TRP A 503 -2.30 -18.27 -5.54
N GLY A 504 -2.74 -18.11 -4.29
CA GLY A 504 -2.83 -16.84 -3.60
C GLY A 504 -4.15 -16.10 -3.81
N VAL A 505 -5.08 -16.58 -4.65
CA VAL A 505 -6.44 -16.03 -4.70
C VAL A 505 -7.14 -16.31 -3.36
N GLY A 506 -7.82 -15.31 -2.80
CA GLY A 506 -8.40 -15.38 -1.44
C GLY A 506 -7.43 -15.04 -0.31
N GLU A 507 -6.12 -15.00 -0.58
CA GLU A 507 -5.10 -14.51 0.37
C GLU A 507 -4.97 -12.99 0.25
N ASP A 508 -5.01 -12.26 1.37
CA ASP A 508 -4.69 -10.83 1.38
C ASP A 508 -3.27 -10.58 0.84
N ALA A 509 -3.11 -9.53 0.03
CA ALA A 509 -1.78 -9.06 -0.34
C ALA A 509 -1.06 -8.44 0.86
N ASP A 510 0.22 -8.75 0.99
CA ASP A 510 1.13 -8.26 2.03
C ASP A 510 1.56 -6.83 1.82
N TRP A 511 1.68 -6.39 0.56
CA TRP A 511 1.94 -5.01 0.19
C TRP A 511 1.00 -4.59 -0.93
N ILE A 512 0.40 -3.40 -0.79
CA ILE A 512 -0.36 -2.75 -1.84
C ILE A 512 0.07 -1.28 -1.93
N GLY A 513 0.71 -0.92 -3.04
CA GLY A 513 1.08 0.46 -3.37
C GLY A 513 0.10 1.11 -4.34
N PHE A 514 0.22 2.43 -4.51
CA PHE A 514 -0.64 3.24 -5.41
C PHE A 514 0.09 3.73 -6.66
N LEU A 515 1.34 3.31 -6.85
CA LEU A 515 2.09 3.45 -8.08
C LEU A 515 2.74 2.10 -8.41
N PRO A 516 3.24 1.91 -9.65
CA PRO A 516 3.90 0.66 -10.03
C PRO A 516 5.03 0.29 -9.07
N SER A 517 5.12 -1.00 -8.74
CA SER A 517 6.30 -1.64 -8.16
C SER A 517 7.38 -1.82 -9.24
N PHE A 518 7.97 -0.70 -9.67
CA PHE A 518 8.90 -0.67 -10.81
C PHE A 518 10.27 -1.25 -10.46
N ASN A 519 10.96 -1.78 -11.47
CA ASN A 519 12.36 -2.19 -11.33
C ASN A 519 13.27 -0.95 -11.32
N VAL A 520 14.01 -0.74 -10.24
CA VAL A 520 14.92 0.41 -10.11
C VAL A 520 16.17 0.29 -10.96
N THR A 521 16.54 -0.93 -11.34
CA THR A 521 17.78 -1.23 -12.07
C THR A 521 17.74 -0.56 -13.44
N GLY A 522 18.79 0.16 -13.81
CA GLY A 522 18.87 0.84 -15.10
C GLY A 522 18.09 2.16 -15.19
N THR A 523 17.33 2.55 -14.16
CA THR A 523 16.73 3.89 -14.08
C THR A 523 17.75 4.94 -13.65
N ASN A 524 17.44 6.22 -13.89
CA ASN A 524 18.17 7.34 -13.29
C ASN A 524 17.49 7.85 -12.00
N TRP A 525 16.65 7.03 -11.35
CA TRP A 525 16.01 7.41 -10.08
C TRP A 525 17.06 7.70 -9.02
N TRP A 526 16.81 8.73 -8.20
CA TRP A 526 17.81 9.33 -7.30
C TRP A 526 18.21 8.37 -6.17
N PHE A 527 17.25 7.62 -5.61
CA PHE A 527 17.48 6.72 -4.48
C PHE A 527 17.76 5.27 -4.89
N ARG A 528 17.93 4.98 -6.20
CA ARG A 528 18.05 3.60 -6.71
C ARG A 528 19.18 2.78 -6.08
N ASP A 529 20.24 3.43 -5.59
CA ASP A 529 21.42 2.79 -5.00
C ASP A 529 21.47 2.94 -3.48
N TYR A 530 20.37 3.34 -2.83
CA TYR A 530 20.29 3.49 -1.38
C TYR A 530 19.90 2.17 -0.74
N LEU A 531 20.90 1.30 -0.59
CA LEU A 531 20.80 0.02 0.08
C LEU A 531 22.06 -0.25 0.90
N TRP A 532 21.90 -0.93 2.03
CA TRP A 532 22.94 -1.17 3.02
C TRP A 532 22.89 -2.61 3.54
N GLY A 533 24.06 -3.15 3.90
CA GLY A 533 24.21 -4.50 4.44
C GLY A 533 24.18 -5.64 3.42
N TYR A 534 23.71 -5.42 2.19
CA TYR A 534 23.62 -6.48 1.17
C TYR A 534 24.97 -6.79 0.51
N ALA A 535 25.42 -8.05 0.58
CA ALA A 535 26.67 -8.54 -0.02
C ALA A 535 26.75 -8.30 -1.55
N GLN A 536 25.62 -8.42 -2.25
CA GLN A 536 25.53 -8.23 -3.70
C GLN A 536 25.58 -6.75 -4.13
N GLY A 537 25.57 -5.81 -3.19
CA GLY A 537 25.56 -4.38 -3.45
C GLY A 537 24.49 -4.00 -4.49
N LYS A 538 24.84 -3.15 -5.46
CA LYS A 538 23.91 -2.67 -6.51
C LYS A 538 23.30 -3.78 -7.37
N SER A 539 23.80 -5.00 -7.31
CA SER A 539 23.23 -6.15 -8.03
C SER A 539 22.03 -6.78 -7.31
N THR A 540 21.75 -6.39 -6.06
CA THR A 540 20.58 -6.87 -5.31
C THR A 540 19.28 -6.53 -6.06
N PRO A 541 18.41 -7.51 -6.35
CA PRO A 541 17.11 -7.27 -6.98
C PRO A 541 16.22 -6.40 -6.10
N ARG A 542 15.64 -5.33 -6.66
CA ARG A 542 14.87 -4.32 -5.91
C ARG A 542 13.68 -3.83 -6.70
N ARG A 543 12.58 -3.55 -6.00
CA ARG A 543 11.40 -2.87 -6.54
C ARG A 543 11.15 -1.60 -5.76
N ALA A 544 10.74 -0.54 -6.44
CA ALA A 544 10.37 0.72 -5.81
C ALA A 544 8.92 1.07 -6.13
N THR A 545 8.30 1.84 -5.26
CA THR A 545 7.02 2.50 -5.47
C THR A 545 7.17 3.89 -4.89
N LEU A 546 7.13 4.90 -5.76
CA LEU A 546 7.24 6.29 -5.32
C LEU A 546 6.01 6.69 -4.52
N ILE A 547 6.21 7.67 -3.65
CA ILE A 547 5.34 8.02 -2.54
C ILE A 547 5.30 6.85 -1.56
N ALA A 548 6.05 6.99 -0.46
CA ALA A 548 6.19 5.94 0.56
C ALA A 548 4.87 5.80 1.36
N GLN A 549 3.81 5.36 0.72
CA GLN A 549 2.50 5.14 1.31
C GLN A 549 1.86 3.88 0.69
N GLY A 550 1.02 3.21 1.47
CA GLY A 550 0.41 1.96 1.03
C GLY A 550 -0.02 1.08 2.20
N ARG A 551 -0.70 -0.01 1.88
CA ARG A 551 -1.11 -1.05 2.84
C ARG A 551 0.00 -2.07 2.99
N VAL A 552 0.41 -2.34 4.23
CA VAL A 552 1.43 -3.33 4.57
C VAL A 552 0.91 -4.31 5.61
N SER A 553 1.22 -5.60 5.48
CA SER A 553 0.88 -6.61 6.48
C SER A 553 1.84 -6.58 7.66
N ARG A 554 1.34 -7.00 8.83
CA ARG A 554 2.18 -7.27 10.01
C ARG A 554 3.38 -8.15 9.66
N ARG A 555 3.17 -9.18 8.84
CA ARG A 555 4.19 -10.13 8.39
C ARG A 555 5.36 -9.42 7.69
N VAL A 556 5.08 -8.44 6.82
CA VAL A 556 6.13 -7.66 6.15
C VAL A 556 6.87 -6.77 7.14
N LEU A 557 6.17 -6.10 8.05
CA LEU A 557 6.81 -5.27 9.08
C LEU A 557 7.73 -6.08 10.00
N GLU A 558 7.32 -7.30 10.39
CA GLU A 558 8.15 -8.21 11.18
C GLU A 558 9.41 -8.65 10.41
N ILE A 559 9.28 -8.91 9.11
CA ILE A 559 10.42 -9.23 8.23
C ILE A 559 11.35 -8.03 8.09
N MET A 560 10.82 -6.83 7.81
CA MET A 560 11.60 -5.59 7.73
C MET A 560 12.36 -5.35 9.03
N ASN A 561 11.72 -5.58 10.19
CA ASN A 561 12.36 -5.47 11.49
C ASN A 561 13.47 -6.49 11.66
N TYR A 562 13.25 -7.75 11.27
CA TYR A 562 14.28 -8.78 11.32
C TYR A 562 15.48 -8.45 10.42
N GLU A 563 15.23 -8.02 9.18
CA GLU A 563 16.29 -7.65 8.23
C GLU A 563 17.09 -6.43 8.73
N ASN A 564 16.41 -5.42 9.28
CA ASN A 564 17.05 -4.25 9.90
C ASN A 564 17.90 -4.62 11.14
N ALA A 565 17.30 -5.34 12.11
CA ALA A 565 17.90 -5.54 13.42
C ALA A 565 18.93 -6.67 13.45
N GLU A 566 18.66 -7.80 12.79
CA GLU A 566 19.49 -9.00 12.88
C GLU A 566 20.49 -9.10 11.73
N ASN A 567 20.07 -8.74 10.51
CA ASN A 567 20.91 -8.88 9.32
C ASN A 567 21.62 -7.58 8.91
N GLY A 568 21.24 -6.43 9.48
CA GLY A 568 21.78 -5.12 9.09
C GLY A 568 21.41 -4.71 7.66
N HIS A 569 20.39 -5.34 7.09
CA HIS A 569 19.89 -5.09 5.75
C HIS A 569 18.88 -3.94 5.78
N HIS A 570 19.17 -2.89 5.02
CA HIS A 570 18.29 -1.72 4.93
C HIS A 570 18.23 -1.15 3.51
N MET A 571 17.15 -0.45 3.18
CA MET A 571 16.94 0.20 1.89
C MET A 571 16.10 1.46 2.07
N ASP A 572 16.12 2.34 1.06
CA ASP A 572 15.23 3.50 0.99
C ASP A 572 13.76 3.15 1.24
N ALA A 573 13.03 4.09 1.86
CA ALA A 573 11.63 3.96 2.21
C ALA A 573 10.74 3.54 1.03
N GLU A 574 10.99 4.08 -0.15
CA GLU A 574 10.21 3.81 -1.36
C GLU A 574 10.60 2.47 -2.00
N MET A 575 11.62 1.76 -1.50
CA MET A 575 12.02 0.42 -1.95
C MET A 575 11.61 -0.71 -0.99
N PHE A 576 11.62 -0.44 0.30
CA PHE A 576 11.81 -1.50 1.29
C PHE A 576 10.64 -2.51 1.38
N PRO A 577 9.35 -2.11 1.55
CA PRO A 577 8.26 -3.07 1.77
C PRO A 577 8.07 -4.07 0.63
N GLN A 578 7.95 -3.59 -0.60
CA GLN A 578 7.80 -4.46 -1.77
C GLN A 578 9.08 -5.23 -2.08
N THR A 579 10.27 -4.69 -1.81
CA THR A 579 11.50 -5.48 -1.99
C THR A 579 11.57 -6.62 -0.98
N MET A 580 11.12 -6.42 0.27
CA MET A 580 10.99 -7.51 1.23
C MET A 580 9.96 -8.54 0.78
N CYS A 581 8.87 -8.10 0.16
CA CYS A 581 7.93 -9.04 -0.43
C CYS A 581 8.58 -9.88 -1.54
N LEU A 582 9.38 -9.26 -2.40
CA LEU A 582 10.08 -9.93 -3.50
C LEU A 582 11.07 -10.98 -2.98
N HIS A 583 11.91 -10.62 -2.00
CA HIS A 583 12.95 -11.51 -1.48
C HIS A 583 12.37 -12.67 -0.68
N HIS A 584 11.28 -12.44 0.05
CA HIS A 584 10.68 -13.47 0.91
C HIS A 584 9.53 -14.24 0.24
N GLY A 585 9.14 -13.91 -0.99
CA GLY A 585 8.07 -14.61 -1.72
C GLY A 585 6.67 -14.28 -1.23
N LEU A 586 6.48 -13.06 -0.72
CA LEU A 586 5.19 -12.55 -0.26
C LEU A 586 4.39 -11.92 -1.40
N LYS A 587 3.09 -11.72 -1.15
CA LYS A 587 2.16 -11.24 -2.18
C LYS A 587 2.18 -9.71 -2.21
N SER A 588 2.62 -9.12 -3.31
CA SER A 588 2.75 -7.67 -3.46
C SER A 588 2.11 -7.25 -4.77
N THR A 589 1.32 -6.17 -4.75
CA THR A 589 0.65 -5.64 -5.95
C THR A 589 0.55 -4.12 -5.91
N THR A 590 0.13 -3.53 -7.04
CA THR A 590 -0.24 -2.13 -7.16
C THR A 590 -1.76 -2.03 -7.36
N PHE A 591 -2.42 -1.16 -6.61
CA PHE A 591 -3.85 -0.89 -6.75
C PHE A 591 -4.11 0.06 -7.92
N PRO A 592 -4.89 -0.33 -8.95
CA PRO A 592 -5.08 0.45 -10.17
C PRO A 592 -6.14 1.55 -9.98
N HIS A 593 -5.96 2.40 -8.97
CA HIS A 593 -6.90 3.48 -8.69
C HIS A 593 -6.98 4.49 -9.84
N PRO A 594 -8.14 5.15 -10.06
CA PRO A 594 -8.29 6.20 -11.06
C PRO A 594 -7.27 7.33 -10.88
N ILE A 595 -6.56 7.67 -11.97
CA ILE A 595 -5.68 8.85 -12.09
C ILE A 595 -6.09 9.62 -13.34
N PHE A 596 -6.37 10.90 -13.17
CA PHE A 596 -6.84 11.77 -14.24
C PHE A 596 -5.74 12.72 -14.71
N ALA A 597 -5.88 13.22 -15.93
CA ALA A 597 -5.04 14.25 -16.52
C ALA A 597 -5.88 15.47 -16.93
N ASP A 598 -5.25 16.63 -17.11
CA ASP A 598 -5.90 17.84 -17.64
C ASP A 598 -6.04 17.86 -19.18
N ARG A 599 -5.56 16.81 -19.85
CA ARG A 599 -5.41 16.72 -21.31
C ARG A 599 -5.85 15.36 -21.83
N HIS A 600 -6.26 15.35 -23.09
CA HIS A 600 -6.50 14.11 -23.83
C HIS A 600 -5.18 13.48 -24.27
N TRP A 601 -4.74 12.48 -23.51
CA TRP A 601 -3.54 11.71 -23.86
C TRP A 601 -3.84 10.60 -24.86
N PRO A 602 -3.13 10.55 -26.02
CA PRO A 602 -3.17 9.39 -26.91
C PRO A 602 -2.67 8.12 -26.22
N ALA A 603 -3.28 6.97 -26.55
CA ALA A 603 -2.97 5.69 -25.89
C ALA A 603 -1.51 5.25 -26.10
N ASP A 604 -0.97 5.46 -27.30
CA ASP A 604 0.43 5.21 -27.65
C ASP A 604 1.40 6.14 -26.90
N ALA A 605 1.02 7.41 -26.71
CA ALA A 605 1.78 8.36 -25.90
C ALA A 605 1.80 7.94 -24.43
N LEU A 606 0.66 7.51 -23.86
CA LEU A 606 0.60 6.97 -22.50
C LEU A 606 1.51 5.75 -22.35
N GLN A 607 1.39 4.77 -23.25
CA GLN A 607 2.16 3.54 -23.18
C GLN A 607 3.67 3.80 -23.31
N SER A 608 4.08 4.59 -24.30
CA SER A 608 5.51 4.89 -24.51
C SER A 608 6.12 5.73 -23.38
N THR A 609 5.33 6.59 -22.74
CA THR A 609 5.79 7.44 -21.64
C THR A 609 5.85 6.65 -20.32
N PHE A 610 4.72 6.10 -19.89
CA PHE A 610 4.60 5.50 -18.55
C PHE A 610 5.11 4.05 -18.50
N ASN A 611 5.12 3.35 -19.62
CA ASN A 611 5.50 1.93 -19.75
C ASN A 611 6.60 1.71 -20.81
N GLY A 612 7.46 2.70 -21.06
CA GLY A 612 8.52 2.63 -22.08
C GLY A 612 9.71 1.70 -21.78
N GLY A 613 9.69 1.00 -20.65
CA GLY A 613 10.78 0.12 -20.23
C GLY A 613 10.76 -1.25 -20.90
N PRO A 614 11.76 -2.10 -20.61
CA PRO A 614 11.83 -3.44 -21.15
C PRO A 614 10.54 -4.21 -20.89
N PHE A 615 10.02 -4.87 -21.93
CA PHE A 615 8.78 -5.63 -21.89
C PHE A 615 7.53 -4.81 -21.51
N GLY A 616 7.57 -3.47 -21.60
CA GLY A 616 6.46 -2.61 -21.21
C GLY A 616 6.42 -2.27 -19.71
N GLN A 617 7.52 -2.46 -18.97
CA GLN A 617 7.62 -2.06 -17.57
C GLN A 617 7.76 -0.53 -17.40
N ALA A 618 7.28 0.01 -16.28
CA ALA A 618 7.40 1.43 -15.97
C ALA A 618 8.82 1.84 -15.54
N GLY A 619 9.62 0.87 -15.07
CA GLY A 619 11.03 1.02 -14.72
C GLY A 619 11.94 0.14 -15.56
N GLY A 620 13.17 -0.08 -15.12
CA GLY A 620 14.12 -0.92 -15.85
C GLY A 620 14.94 -0.19 -16.93
N TYR A 621 14.77 1.13 -17.07
CA TYR A 621 15.41 1.93 -18.12
C TYR A 621 15.63 3.39 -17.74
N TRP A 622 16.62 4.01 -18.36
CA TRP A 622 17.08 5.37 -18.02
C TRP A 622 16.03 6.44 -18.30
N ASN A 623 15.11 6.19 -19.25
CA ASN A 623 14.09 7.13 -19.66
C ASN A 623 12.74 6.94 -18.92
N SER A 624 12.71 6.11 -17.87
CA SER A 624 11.52 5.92 -17.02
C SER A 624 11.00 7.25 -16.48
N THR A 625 9.67 7.37 -16.31
CA THR A 625 9.06 8.54 -15.66
C THR A 625 9.43 8.66 -14.18
N PHE A 626 9.98 7.60 -13.58
CA PHE A 626 10.55 7.63 -12.23
C PHE A 626 12.06 8.00 -12.22
N SER A 627 12.67 8.17 -13.40
CA SER A 627 14.04 8.65 -13.49
C SER A 627 14.10 10.15 -13.26
N LYS A 628 15.19 10.60 -12.63
CA LYS A 628 15.50 12.02 -12.49
C LYS A 628 15.33 12.73 -13.84
N TRP A 629 14.68 13.90 -13.81
CA TRP A 629 14.37 14.75 -14.97
C TRP A 629 13.20 14.31 -15.87
N ASN A 630 12.66 13.10 -15.70
CA ASN A 630 11.54 12.60 -16.50
C ASN A 630 10.19 12.60 -15.76
N GLU A 631 10.21 13.02 -14.49
CA GLU A 631 9.03 13.07 -13.63
C GLU A 631 8.00 14.13 -14.08
N TYR A 632 8.36 15.01 -15.03
CA TYR A 632 7.46 16.00 -15.64
C TYR A 632 6.20 15.36 -16.26
N ALA A 633 6.25 14.08 -16.64
CA ALA A 633 5.10 13.36 -17.16
C ALA A 633 3.95 13.26 -16.13
N TRP A 634 4.29 13.33 -14.84
CA TRP A 634 3.33 13.25 -13.74
C TRP A 634 2.78 14.61 -13.30
N THR A 635 3.35 15.73 -13.76
CA THR A 635 2.98 17.09 -13.30
C THR A 635 1.50 17.39 -13.50
N ASN A 636 0.93 16.94 -14.61
CA ASN A 636 -0.48 17.16 -14.94
C ASN A 636 -1.39 15.97 -14.60
N MET A 637 -0.93 15.05 -13.75
CA MET A 637 -1.73 13.94 -13.25
C MET A 637 -2.29 14.26 -11.87
N THR A 638 -3.44 13.69 -11.48
CA THR A 638 -4.01 13.91 -10.14
C THR A 638 -3.24 13.24 -9.01
N TRP A 639 -2.31 12.34 -9.32
CA TRP A 639 -1.58 11.55 -8.34
C TRP A 639 -0.08 11.48 -8.64
N TYR A 640 0.70 12.30 -7.96
CA TYR A 640 2.16 12.21 -7.86
C TYR A 640 2.70 13.23 -6.86
N TYR A 641 3.86 13.04 -6.22
CA TYR A 641 4.34 14.00 -5.21
C TYR A 641 4.57 15.44 -5.73
N SER A 642 4.75 15.61 -7.04
CA SER A 642 4.92 16.91 -7.70
C SER A 642 3.74 17.29 -8.61
N SER A 643 2.57 16.69 -8.42
CA SER A 643 1.35 17.06 -9.15
C SER A 643 1.01 18.53 -8.96
N ALA A 644 0.77 19.23 -10.07
CA ALA A 644 0.21 20.57 -10.10
C ALA A 644 -1.33 20.56 -10.15
N LEU A 645 -1.95 19.40 -10.36
CA LEU A 645 -3.38 19.26 -10.61
C LEU A 645 -4.19 18.89 -9.35
N ALA A 646 -3.58 18.13 -8.44
CA ALA A 646 -4.26 17.60 -7.25
C ALA A 646 -4.91 18.70 -6.39
N LYS A 647 -4.14 19.74 -6.04
CA LYS A 647 -4.63 20.86 -5.22
C LYS A 647 -5.73 21.67 -5.95
N PRO A 648 -5.57 22.13 -7.19
CA PRO A 648 -6.64 22.86 -7.90
C PRO A 648 -7.96 22.10 -7.99
N VAL A 649 -7.95 20.79 -8.28
CA VAL A 649 -9.17 19.97 -8.33
C VAL A 649 -9.85 19.96 -6.96
N TYR A 650 -9.09 19.77 -5.89
CA TYR A 650 -9.63 19.77 -4.53
C TYR A 650 -10.15 21.15 -4.09
N GLN A 651 -9.47 22.23 -4.47
CA GLN A 651 -9.92 23.60 -4.21
C GLN A 651 -11.27 23.88 -4.87
N ARG A 652 -11.43 23.52 -6.15
CA ARG A 652 -12.70 23.67 -6.87
C ARG A 652 -13.82 22.87 -6.23
N LEU A 653 -13.56 21.63 -5.80
CA LEU A 653 -14.52 20.83 -5.03
C LEU A 653 -14.99 21.60 -3.79
N LEU A 654 -14.06 22.18 -3.03
CA LEU A 654 -14.35 22.97 -1.83
C LEU A 654 -14.97 24.35 -2.11
N GLY A 655 -15.32 24.69 -3.36
CA GLY A 655 -15.89 25.98 -3.73
C GLY A 655 -14.86 27.12 -3.78
N VAL A 656 -13.56 26.81 -3.83
CA VAL A 656 -12.47 27.79 -3.92
C VAL A 656 -12.04 27.97 -5.38
N THR A 657 -11.86 29.21 -5.83
CA THR A 657 -11.31 29.51 -7.16
C THR A 657 -9.89 28.98 -7.29
N ALA A 658 -9.63 28.20 -8.33
CA ALA A 658 -8.30 27.67 -8.65
C ALA A 658 -8.03 27.73 -10.15
N GLY A 659 -7.07 28.60 -10.52
CA GLY A 659 -6.88 28.99 -11.92
C GLY A 659 -8.06 29.83 -12.40
N GLU A 660 -8.64 29.45 -13.53
CA GLU A 660 -9.75 30.17 -14.19
C GLU A 660 -11.14 29.57 -13.89
N SER A 661 -11.27 28.70 -12.88
CA SER A 661 -12.53 28.02 -12.54
C SER A 661 -12.69 27.79 -11.03
N GLY A 662 -13.91 27.43 -10.62
CA GLY A 662 -14.32 27.32 -9.21
C GLY A 662 -14.67 28.69 -8.59
N GLY A 663 -15.04 28.69 -7.31
CA GLY A 663 -15.50 29.91 -6.63
C GLY A 663 -16.93 30.29 -6.98
N GLN A 664 -17.38 31.41 -6.40
CA GLN A 664 -18.76 31.87 -6.51
C GLN A 664 -19.21 32.09 -7.96
N GLU A 665 -18.38 32.70 -8.81
CA GLU A 665 -18.72 32.95 -10.22
C GLU A 665 -19.01 31.65 -11.00
N TRP A 666 -18.25 30.59 -10.73
CA TRP A 666 -18.49 29.28 -11.32
C TRP A 666 -19.79 28.67 -10.80
N GLU A 667 -20.04 28.76 -9.49
CA GLU A 667 -21.22 28.16 -8.87
C GLU A 667 -22.51 28.88 -9.25
N ASP A 668 -22.47 30.19 -9.48
CA ASP A 668 -23.59 30.97 -10.00
C ASP A 668 -24.00 30.51 -11.41
N ALA A 669 -23.01 30.12 -12.23
CA ALA A 669 -23.22 29.69 -13.61
C ALA A 669 -23.60 28.20 -13.71
N TYR A 670 -22.92 27.32 -12.96
CA TYR A 670 -22.98 25.87 -13.16
C TYR A 670 -23.46 25.09 -11.93
N GLY A 671 -23.71 25.77 -10.82
CA GLY A 671 -23.91 25.13 -9.52
C GLY A 671 -22.61 24.61 -8.91
N ARG A 672 -22.72 23.98 -7.73
CA ARG A 672 -21.56 23.52 -6.95
C ARG A 672 -20.70 22.55 -7.75
N THR A 673 -19.40 22.60 -7.53
CA THR A 673 -18.48 21.65 -8.15
C THR A 673 -18.75 20.23 -7.66
N VAL A 674 -18.85 19.31 -8.60
CA VAL A 674 -18.94 17.86 -8.40
C VAL A 674 -17.73 17.15 -8.97
N VAL A 675 -17.26 16.13 -8.26
CA VAL A 675 -16.17 15.24 -8.68
C VAL A 675 -16.52 13.79 -8.38
N ARG A 676 -15.93 12.87 -9.17
CA ARG A 676 -15.99 11.43 -8.88
C ARG A 676 -14.95 11.03 -7.83
N PRO A 677 -15.07 9.84 -7.19
CA PRO A 677 -14.06 9.34 -6.26
C PRO A 677 -12.67 9.26 -6.90
N MET A 678 -11.69 9.95 -6.33
CA MET A 678 -10.31 9.93 -6.79
C MET A 678 -9.35 10.29 -5.66
N LEU A 679 -8.15 9.73 -5.73
CA LEU A 679 -7.03 10.12 -4.88
C LEU A 679 -6.33 11.36 -5.45
N LEU A 680 -5.98 12.29 -4.57
CA LEU A 680 -5.32 13.56 -4.90
C LEU A 680 -4.08 13.69 -4.04
N HIS A 681 -2.93 13.88 -4.69
CA HIS A 681 -1.66 14.11 -4.00
C HIS A 681 -0.70 14.96 -4.84
N PRO A 682 -0.06 16.00 -4.26
CA PRO A 682 -0.26 16.52 -2.91
C PRO A 682 -1.35 17.60 -2.84
N VAL A 683 -2.00 17.71 -1.68
CA VAL A 683 -2.90 18.83 -1.35
C VAL A 683 -2.39 19.51 -0.07
N LYS A 684 -1.88 20.74 -0.23
CA LYS A 684 -1.36 21.56 0.87
C LYS A 684 -2.12 22.89 0.92
N GLY A 685 -2.97 23.06 1.93
CA GLY A 685 -3.80 24.26 2.10
C GLY A 685 -4.83 24.41 0.98
N GLY A 686 -5.79 23.49 0.95
CA GLY A 686 -6.95 23.55 0.08
C GLY A 686 -7.98 24.60 0.51
N LYS A 687 -7.94 25.05 1.77
CA LYS A 687 -8.86 26.04 2.34
C LYS A 687 -8.13 27.14 3.14
N SER A 688 -8.72 28.33 3.21
CA SER A 688 -8.16 29.54 3.82
C SER A 688 -8.34 29.61 5.35
N TRP A 689 -8.12 28.52 6.06
CA TRP A 689 -8.22 28.46 7.52
C TRP A 689 -7.13 27.53 8.07
N GLN A 690 -6.50 27.94 9.16
CA GLN A 690 -5.46 27.18 9.83
C GLN A 690 -5.66 27.25 11.35
N TRP A 691 -5.52 26.10 12.01
CA TRP A 691 -5.50 26.00 13.46
C TRP A 691 -4.13 26.40 14.01
N THR A 692 -4.15 27.12 15.13
CA THR A 692 -3.00 27.54 15.93
C THR A 692 -3.29 27.33 17.41
N GLU A 693 -2.28 27.52 18.27
CA GLU A 693 -2.45 27.45 19.73
C GLU A 693 -3.51 28.46 20.23
N ASP A 694 -3.67 29.60 19.54
CA ASP A 694 -4.67 30.64 19.85
C ASP A 694 -6.04 30.39 19.18
N GLY A 695 -6.22 29.24 18.52
CA GLY A 695 -7.46 28.86 17.81
C GLY A 695 -7.37 29.01 16.28
N TRP A 696 -8.53 29.08 15.63
CA TRP A 696 -8.65 29.12 14.17
C TRP A 696 -8.37 30.52 13.61
N LEU A 697 -7.44 30.60 12.66
CA LEU A 697 -7.08 31.81 11.96
C LEU A 697 -7.39 31.68 10.47
N GLN A 698 -8.09 32.68 9.91
CA GLN A 698 -8.31 32.76 8.47
C GLN A 698 -7.03 33.22 7.77
N THR A 699 -6.53 32.44 6.82
CA THR A 699 -5.30 32.74 6.09
C THR A 699 -5.61 33.47 4.78
N LYS A 700 -4.87 34.53 4.43
CA LYS A 700 -5.06 35.20 3.14
C LYS A 700 -4.52 34.32 2.01
N GLY A 701 -5.42 33.77 1.19
CA GLY A 701 -5.06 32.98 -0.01
C GLY A 701 -4.44 31.62 0.29
N GLY A 702 -4.73 31.01 1.44
CA GLY A 702 -4.25 29.67 1.79
C GLY A 702 -2.73 29.56 1.97
N LYS A 703 -2.05 30.68 2.32
CA LYS A 703 -0.61 30.73 2.63
C LYS A 703 -0.34 30.91 4.11
#